data_AF-A0AAE8ZY74-F1
#
_entry.id   AF-A0AAE8ZY74-F1
#
_cell.length_a   1.000
_cell.length_b   1.000
_cell.length_c   1.000
_cell.angle_alpha   90.00
_cell.angle_beta   90.00
_cell.angle_gamma   90.00
#
_symmetry.space_group_name_H-M   'P 1'
#
loop_
_entity.id
_entity.type
_entity.pdbx_description
1 polymer ?
#
loop_
_entity_poly.entity_id
_entity_poly.type
_entity_poly.pdbx_seq_one_letter_code
_entity_poly.pdbx_strand_id
1 'polypeptide(L)'
;MAMIPARELFVMSPNVLRNLVLKSIDPKLVPLEWECVEKDPIKNLQNLLNISSPLMDRFQTAEQFFAFIASVVGFPGSHTFFGIPKTEVYCQRSAIYSSLSKREYVYKTDFYYLLQGCIQACPMRRLESELAVSLIAYFLKFKESKVKIFEMAQLVPGMYCNLQHAVAAFNKSFPTATLVKDDRFQGMSIEGAADVFSTVLGTNGEDGGDILNLLKTFDTKIPIKRKPRAYMPVLVWVMWITDTFRKFIESNSKMMTSKSDPVEKTNDSKVIVRLFHSEKHKFVFAHELLHEIKMEGFEVSEFEDELQKESTDVAISLREIFEIVPKEILKHIEFVNLDLFYISTPIPLFNGKYWACPPSGQQQVYVKEEQINKDIQEDETNEQPEIENQDENVSKPTKLDNPKRVKISKKKKKKKVAMISQTPKPTSNESEACPKCYRASLYTRKANEKLKLDKIETKALKKKVTQMEKAEEQKNQEVLEKDARIRALEKIVESQKKELAAKEEESRIKIQNLEKQLEEKDEIIETLESKQSKANDKNELVRDVLFNLLEVRATINAENPISKVTELVNQLMMKTECEEVKNNAQIELAEYQHECNTFITTVDTNLELVRENHNIDLVHLPKLPLFPVLSEGFRKDYKNAMKSDVPNICQSLLTSPETSTETDPNELMDTECLICLDDMESEENTMKCDCCKRRYHDGCIKNWFETKRSCPTCNSGLLDDDEFPTLS
;
A
#
# COMPACT_ATOMS: atom_id res chain seq x y z
N MET A 1 13.27 5.42 3.47
CA MET A 1 14.20 5.19 2.32
C MET A 1 13.58 4.13 1.41
N ALA A 2 13.27 4.44 0.16
CA ALA A 2 12.50 3.53 -0.70
C ALA A 2 13.30 2.27 -1.08
N MET A 3 12.64 1.09 -1.04
CA MET A 3 13.28 -0.17 -1.44
C MET A 3 13.39 -0.25 -2.95
N ILE A 4 14.63 -0.11 -3.47
CA ILE A 4 14.93 -0.30 -4.89
C ILE A 4 15.14 -1.80 -5.15
N PRO A 5 14.33 -2.47 -5.99
CA PRO A 5 14.56 -3.86 -6.35
C PRO A 5 15.91 -4.04 -7.06
N ALA A 6 16.51 -5.23 -6.93
CA ALA A 6 17.77 -5.54 -7.60
C ALA A 6 17.62 -5.44 -9.13
N ARG A 7 18.21 -4.40 -9.73
CA ARG A 7 18.05 -4.05 -11.16
C ARG A 7 18.43 -5.17 -12.13
N GLU A 8 19.32 -6.08 -11.72
CA GLU A 8 19.73 -7.24 -12.53
C GLU A 8 18.74 -8.40 -12.50
N LEU A 9 17.84 -8.46 -11.52
CA LEU A 9 16.92 -9.59 -11.29
C LEU A 9 15.50 -9.32 -11.79
N PHE A 10 15.04 -8.06 -11.70
CA PHE A 10 13.68 -7.65 -12.10
C PHE A 10 13.72 -6.75 -13.33
N VAL A 11 14.01 -7.35 -14.48
CA VAL A 11 14.03 -6.67 -15.78
C VAL A 11 12.77 -7.02 -16.56
N MET A 12 12.06 -5.99 -17.01
CA MET A 12 10.85 -6.08 -17.84
C MET A 12 11.14 -6.80 -19.17
N SER A 13 10.26 -7.71 -19.60
CA SER A 13 10.44 -8.36 -20.91
C SER A 13 10.32 -7.38 -22.09
N PRO A 14 11.00 -7.64 -23.23
CA PRO A 14 11.00 -6.71 -24.36
C PRO A 14 9.61 -6.54 -24.99
N ASN A 15 8.78 -7.58 -24.95
CA ASN A 15 7.40 -7.52 -25.40
C ASN A 15 6.55 -6.58 -24.54
N VAL A 16 6.72 -6.59 -23.22
CA VAL A 16 6.00 -5.67 -22.33
C VAL A 16 6.51 -4.26 -22.48
N LEU A 17 7.82 -4.05 -22.66
CA LEU A 17 8.37 -2.73 -22.97
C LEU A 17 7.80 -2.17 -24.29
N ARG A 18 7.76 -2.98 -25.35
CA ARG A 18 7.19 -2.59 -26.64
C ARG A 18 5.71 -2.20 -26.52
N ASN A 19 4.94 -3.03 -25.81
CA ASN A 19 3.52 -2.79 -25.57
C ASN A 19 3.28 -1.55 -24.70
N LEU A 20 4.13 -1.27 -23.72
CA LEU A 20 4.06 -0.06 -22.91
C LEU A 20 4.41 1.18 -23.71
N VAL A 21 5.48 1.16 -24.51
CA VAL A 21 5.82 2.28 -25.41
C VAL A 21 4.66 2.57 -26.37
N LEU A 22 4.17 1.56 -27.09
CA LEU A 22 3.03 1.69 -28.01
C LEU A 22 1.71 2.13 -27.33
N LYS A 23 1.58 1.95 -26.01
CA LYS A 23 0.45 2.45 -25.21
C LYS A 23 0.73 3.78 -24.48
N SER A 24 1.95 4.31 -24.48
CA SER A 24 2.36 5.50 -23.68
C SER A 24 2.77 6.72 -24.52
N ILE A 25 2.90 6.56 -25.83
CA ILE A 25 3.13 7.64 -26.81
C ILE A 25 2.24 7.42 -28.04
N ASP A 26 2.03 8.45 -28.86
CA ASP A 26 1.29 8.30 -30.13
C ASP A 26 2.00 7.24 -31.01
N PRO A 27 1.31 6.14 -31.42
CA PRO A 27 1.91 5.09 -32.24
C PRO A 27 2.53 5.59 -33.55
N LYS A 28 2.10 6.74 -34.09
CA LYS A 28 2.67 7.36 -35.29
C LYS A 28 4.12 7.83 -35.10
N LEU A 29 4.57 8.00 -33.85
CA LEU A 29 5.95 8.38 -33.52
C LEU A 29 6.88 7.17 -33.39
N VAL A 30 6.33 5.94 -33.45
CA VAL A 30 7.08 4.68 -33.37
C VAL A 30 7.24 4.09 -34.78
N PRO A 31 8.46 4.05 -35.34
CA PRO A 31 8.68 3.47 -36.66
C PRO A 31 8.31 1.97 -36.70
N LEU A 32 7.78 1.51 -37.83
CA LEU A 32 7.29 0.13 -38.00
C LEU A 32 8.45 -0.90 -37.94
N GLU A 33 9.63 -0.45 -38.35
CA GLU A 33 10.92 -1.14 -38.28
C GLU A 33 11.50 -1.25 -36.85
N TRP A 34 10.84 -0.71 -35.82
CA TRP A 34 11.34 -0.82 -34.44
C TRP A 34 11.15 -2.23 -33.85
N GLU A 35 12.29 -2.92 -33.72
CA GLU A 35 12.42 -4.18 -33.01
C GLU A 35 12.84 -3.97 -31.55
N CYS A 36 11.95 -4.32 -30.62
CA CYS A 36 12.24 -4.33 -29.18
C CYS A 36 12.57 -5.77 -28.75
N VAL A 37 13.85 -6.14 -28.85
CA VAL A 37 14.36 -7.52 -28.70
C VAL A 37 15.52 -7.67 -27.70
N GLU A 38 16.20 -6.58 -27.35
CA GLU A 38 17.29 -6.60 -26.36
C GLU A 38 16.75 -6.89 -24.96
N LYS A 39 17.53 -7.57 -24.11
CA LYS A 39 17.12 -7.78 -22.70
C LYS A 39 17.18 -6.50 -21.87
N ASP A 40 17.95 -5.52 -22.31
CA ASP A 40 18.16 -4.25 -21.62
C ASP A 40 17.14 -3.21 -22.11
N PRO A 41 16.25 -2.68 -21.25
CA PRO A 41 15.23 -1.72 -21.67
C PRO A 41 15.85 -0.42 -22.20
N ILE A 42 17.00 0.00 -21.66
CA ILE A 42 17.69 1.22 -22.08
C ILE A 42 18.20 1.07 -23.52
N LYS A 43 18.69 -0.11 -23.92
CA LYS A 43 19.14 -0.36 -25.30
C LYS A 43 18.00 -0.36 -26.31
N ASN A 44 16.84 -0.95 -25.98
CA ASN A 44 15.67 -0.91 -26.85
C ASN A 44 15.16 0.53 -27.07
N LEU A 45 15.14 1.33 -26.00
CA LEU A 45 14.74 2.73 -26.07
C LEU A 45 15.78 3.59 -26.79
N GLN A 46 17.09 3.38 -26.58
CA GLN A 46 18.12 4.08 -27.35
C GLN A 46 18.06 3.72 -28.84
N ASN A 47 17.76 2.46 -29.18
CA ASN A 47 17.52 2.06 -30.56
C ASN A 47 16.32 2.81 -31.16
N LEU A 48 15.19 2.93 -30.44
CA LEU A 48 14.01 3.70 -30.87
C LEU A 48 14.33 5.19 -31.07
N LEU A 49 15.05 5.81 -30.14
CA LEU A 49 15.45 7.22 -30.22
C LEU A 49 16.37 7.47 -31.43
N ASN A 50 17.30 6.55 -31.72
CA ASN A 50 18.20 6.63 -32.88
C ASN A 50 17.47 6.56 -34.24
N ILE A 51 16.22 6.08 -34.29
CA ILE A 51 15.43 5.94 -35.53
C ILE A 51 14.18 6.86 -35.57
N SER A 52 13.88 7.59 -34.51
CA SER A 52 12.72 8.49 -34.44
C SER A 52 13.10 9.86 -33.88
N SER A 53 13.43 10.80 -34.77
CA SER A 53 13.81 12.17 -34.41
C SER A 53 12.79 12.86 -33.48
N PRO A 54 11.46 12.76 -33.69
CA PRO A 54 10.49 13.39 -32.77
C PRO A 54 10.53 12.85 -31.34
N LEU A 55 10.92 11.57 -31.16
CA LEU A 55 11.14 10.99 -29.83
C LEU A 55 12.52 11.39 -29.28
N MET A 56 13.54 11.48 -30.15
CA MET A 56 14.87 11.98 -29.79
C MET A 56 14.81 13.41 -29.24
N ASP A 57 14.10 14.31 -29.93
CA ASP A 57 13.90 15.70 -29.53
C ASP A 57 13.09 15.81 -28.22
N ARG A 58 12.07 14.95 -28.04
CA ARG A 58 11.22 14.94 -26.83
C ARG A 58 11.94 14.41 -25.58
N PHE A 59 12.77 13.37 -25.71
CA PHE A 59 13.30 12.65 -24.55
C PHE A 59 14.82 12.74 -24.37
N GLN A 60 15.60 13.15 -25.38
CA GLN A 60 17.06 13.41 -25.34
C GLN A 60 17.99 12.23 -24.97
N THR A 61 17.52 11.25 -24.19
CA THR A 61 18.28 10.09 -23.69
C THR A 61 17.32 8.92 -23.43
N ALA A 62 17.84 7.69 -23.55
CA ALA A 62 17.05 6.49 -23.22
C ALA A 62 16.67 6.41 -21.73
N GLU A 63 17.47 6.97 -20.84
CA GLU A 63 17.21 7.06 -19.40
C GLU A 63 16.01 7.96 -19.08
N GLN A 64 15.90 9.13 -19.72
CA GLN A 64 14.74 10.02 -19.58
C GLN A 64 13.48 9.39 -20.18
N PHE A 65 13.58 8.73 -21.33
CA PHE A 65 12.45 7.99 -21.92
C PHE A 65 12.01 6.82 -21.01
N PHE A 66 12.95 6.08 -20.43
CA PHE A 66 12.65 5.02 -19.46
C PHE A 66 12.01 5.58 -18.17
N ALA A 67 12.47 6.74 -17.69
CA ALA A 67 11.86 7.43 -16.55
C ALA A 67 10.42 7.87 -16.86
N PHE A 68 10.15 8.36 -18.07
CA PHE A 68 8.79 8.65 -18.54
C PHE A 68 7.92 7.37 -18.54
N ILE A 69 8.35 6.28 -19.18
CA ILE A 69 7.59 5.01 -19.17
C ILE A 69 7.35 4.51 -17.74
N ALA A 70 8.35 4.62 -16.85
CA ALA A 70 8.21 4.25 -15.44
C ALA A 70 7.22 5.12 -14.66
N SER A 71 7.08 6.41 -15.01
CA SER A 71 6.05 7.30 -14.44
C SER A 71 4.65 6.96 -14.97
N VAL A 72 4.49 6.65 -16.26
CA VAL A 72 3.21 6.29 -16.87
C VAL A 72 2.63 4.99 -16.27
N VAL A 73 3.47 4.02 -15.87
CA VAL A 73 3.03 2.82 -15.14
C VAL A 73 3.06 2.97 -13.61
N GLY A 74 3.39 4.16 -13.09
CA GLY A 74 3.65 4.45 -11.68
C GLY A 74 2.42 4.59 -10.79
N PHE A 75 1.38 3.77 -11.01
CA PHE A 75 0.12 3.84 -10.26
C PHE A 75 -0.41 2.45 -9.83
N PRO A 76 -1.24 2.37 -8.78
CA PRO A 76 -1.78 1.12 -8.25
C PRO A 76 -2.52 0.31 -9.32
N GLY A 77 -2.26 -1.00 -9.42
CA GLY A 77 -2.96 -1.86 -10.39
C GLY A 77 -2.64 -1.59 -11.86
N SER A 78 -1.65 -0.75 -12.19
CA SER A 78 -1.28 -0.41 -13.58
C SER A 78 -0.98 -1.62 -14.46
N HIS A 79 -0.46 -2.71 -13.87
CA HIS A 79 -0.24 -3.96 -14.57
C HIS A 79 -1.55 -4.54 -15.18
N THR A 80 -2.69 -4.40 -14.49
CA THR A 80 -4.00 -4.82 -14.98
C THR A 80 -4.52 -3.82 -16.01
N PHE A 81 -4.36 -2.51 -15.77
CA PHE A 81 -4.75 -1.45 -16.72
C PHE A 81 -4.08 -1.60 -18.10
N PHE A 82 -2.78 -1.86 -18.14
CA PHE A 82 -2.02 -2.03 -19.38
C PHE A 82 -2.12 -3.44 -19.99
N GLY A 83 -2.71 -4.42 -19.29
CA GLY A 83 -2.76 -5.82 -19.72
C GLY A 83 -1.39 -6.52 -19.67
N ILE A 84 -0.55 -6.16 -18.70
CA ILE A 84 0.74 -6.79 -18.45
C ILE A 84 0.50 -8.19 -17.84
N PRO A 85 1.11 -9.26 -18.37
CA PRO A 85 0.96 -10.62 -17.82
C PRO A 85 1.26 -10.69 -16.32
N LYS A 86 0.51 -11.55 -15.60
CA LYS A 86 0.78 -11.83 -14.17
C LYS A 86 2.19 -12.42 -13.98
N THR A 87 2.74 -13.09 -14.98
CA THR A 87 4.09 -13.69 -15.00
C THR A 87 5.23 -12.71 -15.30
N GLU A 88 4.93 -11.45 -15.65
CA GLU A 88 5.91 -10.37 -15.78
C GLU A 88 6.24 -9.78 -14.40
N VAL A 89 7.46 -9.26 -14.22
CA VAL A 89 7.87 -8.59 -12.97
C VAL A 89 7.09 -7.28 -12.72
N TYR A 90 7.07 -6.79 -11.47
CA TYR A 90 6.60 -5.43 -11.19
C TYR A 90 7.61 -4.40 -11.70
N CYS A 91 7.11 -3.40 -12.42
CA CYS A 91 7.88 -2.32 -13.04
C CYS A 91 7.51 -0.92 -12.51
N GLN A 92 6.42 -0.80 -11.75
CA GLN A 92 6.00 0.45 -11.09
C GLN A 92 6.96 0.84 -9.96
N ARG A 93 6.84 2.08 -9.46
CA ARG A 93 7.29 2.47 -8.12
C ARG A 93 6.05 2.76 -7.28
N SER A 94 6.07 2.39 -6.01
CA SER A 94 5.04 2.85 -5.07
C SER A 94 5.26 4.32 -4.73
N ALA A 95 4.16 5.07 -4.68
CA ALA A 95 4.13 6.43 -4.14
C ALA A 95 3.75 6.40 -2.65
N ILE A 96 4.45 7.20 -1.85
CA ILE A 96 4.18 7.35 -0.41
C ILE A 96 3.42 8.65 -0.19
N TYR A 97 2.27 8.56 0.47
CA TYR A 97 1.35 9.67 0.72
C TYR A 97 1.40 10.03 2.22
N SER A 98 1.38 11.33 2.53
CA SER A 98 1.35 11.82 3.92
C SER A 98 -0.07 12.12 4.35
N SER A 99 -0.49 11.65 5.52
CA SER A 99 -1.76 12.09 6.13
C SER A 99 -1.67 13.49 6.74
N LEU A 100 -2.80 14.06 7.13
CA LEU A 100 -2.84 15.29 7.95
C LEU A 100 -2.01 15.14 9.25
N SER A 101 -2.01 13.94 9.85
CA SER A 101 -1.17 13.61 11.01
C SER A 101 0.29 13.28 10.66
N LYS A 102 0.76 13.61 9.45
CA LYS A 102 2.12 13.34 8.94
C LYS A 102 2.56 11.86 8.97
N ARG A 103 1.60 10.92 9.01
CA ARG A 103 1.89 9.47 8.90
C ARG A 103 2.00 9.08 7.42
N GLU A 104 2.92 8.15 7.11
CA GLU A 104 3.10 7.60 5.75
C GLU A 104 2.05 6.53 5.42
N TYR A 105 1.47 6.59 4.22
CA TYR A 105 0.51 5.62 3.68
C TYR A 105 0.88 5.21 2.26
N VAL A 106 0.59 3.97 1.89
CA VAL A 106 0.65 3.47 0.51
C VAL A 106 -0.60 2.66 0.18
N TYR A 107 -0.86 2.42 -1.10
CA TYR A 107 -1.94 1.52 -1.52
C TYR A 107 -1.66 0.07 -1.13
N LYS A 108 -2.69 -0.68 -0.71
CA LYS A 108 -2.54 -2.08 -0.28
C LYS A 108 -1.92 -2.99 -1.36
N THR A 109 -2.16 -2.66 -2.63
CA THR A 109 -1.58 -3.32 -3.80
C THR A 109 -0.06 -3.14 -3.90
N ASP A 110 0.48 -1.98 -3.50
CA ASP A 110 1.93 -1.71 -3.56
C ASP A 110 2.74 -2.49 -2.50
N PHE A 111 2.12 -2.99 -1.43
CA PHE A 111 2.80 -3.89 -0.48
C PHE A 111 3.29 -5.18 -1.18
N TYR A 112 2.71 -5.57 -2.32
CA TYR A 112 3.14 -6.70 -3.14
C TYR A 112 4.35 -6.36 -4.03
N TYR A 113 4.46 -5.11 -4.49
CA TYR A 113 5.70 -4.58 -5.08
C TYR A 113 6.85 -4.56 -4.08
N LEU A 114 6.59 -4.12 -2.84
CA LEU A 114 7.59 -4.12 -1.76
C LEU A 114 8.03 -5.55 -1.36
N LEU A 115 7.11 -6.54 -1.43
CA LEU A 115 7.48 -7.96 -1.31
C LEU A 115 8.43 -8.42 -2.43
N GLN A 116 8.22 -8.01 -3.69
CA GLN A 116 9.20 -8.28 -4.76
C GLN A 116 10.58 -7.65 -4.41
N GLY A 117 10.58 -6.43 -3.88
CA GLY A 117 11.78 -5.74 -3.38
C GLY A 117 12.51 -6.43 -2.22
N CYS A 118 11.91 -7.44 -1.57
CA CYS A 118 12.59 -8.25 -0.55
C CYS A 118 13.56 -9.29 -1.13
N ILE A 119 13.46 -9.60 -2.43
CA ILE A 119 14.29 -10.62 -3.09
C ILE A 119 15.47 -9.95 -3.80
N GLN A 120 16.54 -9.70 -3.04
CA GLN A 120 17.74 -9.03 -3.58
C GLN A 120 18.59 -9.93 -4.50
N ALA A 121 18.39 -11.25 -4.48
CA ALA A 121 19.13 -12.21 -5.29
C ALA A 121 18.33 -13.50 -5.53
N CYS A 122 18.76 -14.30 -6.50
CA CYS A 122 18.30 -15.66 -6.74
C CYS A 122 19.51 -16.62 -6.72
N PRO A 123 19.43 -17.80 -6.08
CA PRO A 123 20.54 -18.77 -6.03
C PRO A 123 20.74 -19.55 -7.34
N MET A 124 19.81 -19.40 -8.28
CA MET A 124 19.88 -19.95 -9.64
C MET A 124 20.49 -18.92 -10.61
N ARG A 125 20.81 -19.35 -11.83
CA ARG A 125 21.38 -18.48 -12.88
C ARG A 125 20.63 -18.70 -14.20
N ARG A 126 20.71 -17.71 -15.10
CA ARG A 126 20.14 -17.76 -16.46
C ARG A 126 18.63 -18.04 -16.43
N LEU A 127 18.18 -19.01 -17.21
CA LEU A 127 16.77 -19.27 -17.50
C LEU A 127 16.03 -19.87 -16.30
N GLU A 128 16.72 -20.62 -15.45
CA GLU A 128 16.20 -21.16 -14.21
C GLU A 128 15.84 -20.04 -13.21
N SER A 129 16.66 -18.98 -13.12
CA SER A 129 16.33 -17.78 -12.34
C SER A 129 15.22 -16.94 -12.99
N GLU A 130 15.19 -16.79 -14.32
CA GLU A 130 14.12 -16.07 -15.03
C GLU A 130 12.75 -16.73 -14.79
N LEU A 131 12.64 -18.05 -14.97
CA LEU A 131 11.42 -18.81 -14.70
C LEU A 131 10.98 -18.70 -13.23
N ALA A 132 11.91 -18.82 -12.29
CA ALA A 132 11.64 -18.70 -10.87
C ALA A 132 11.08 -17.32 -10.49
N VAL A 133 11.66 -16.24 -11.04
CA VAL A 133 11.20 -14.87 -10.82
C VAL A 133 9.80 -14.64 -11.40
N SER A 134 9.53 -15.09 -12.63
CA SER A 134 8.19 -15.00 -13.22
C SER A 134 7.11 -15.75 -12.44
N LEU A 135 7.44 -16.88 -11.82
CA LEU A 135 6.52 -17.61 -10.95
C LEU A 135 6.22 -16.86 -9.63
N ILE A 136 7.21 -16.16 -9.06
CA ILE A 136 6.99 -15.30 -7.89
C ILE A 136 6.19 -14.04 -8.23
N ALA A 137 6.48 -13.40 -9.36
CA ALA A 137 5.71 -12.25 -9.83
C ALA A 137 4.23 -12.63 -10.04
N TYR A 138 3.97 -13.82 -10.60
CA TYR A 138 2.63 -14.38 -10.72
C TYR A 138 1.96 -14.62 -9.35
N PHE A 139 2.65 -15.21 -8.38
CA PHE A 139 2.11 -15.38 -7.01
C PHE A 139 1.69 -14.04 -6.39
N LEU A 140 2.56 -13.03 -6.50
CA LEU A 140 2.31 -11.71 -5.94
C LEU A 140 1.12 -11.03 -6.63
N LYS A 141 1.08 -10.98 -7.97
CA LYS A 141 -0.04 -10.40 -8.73
C LYS A 141 -1.35 -11.19 -8.57
N PHE A 142 -1.29 -12.51 -8.38
CA PHE A 142 -2.46 -13.33 -8.04
C PHE A 142 -3.05 -12.95 -6.67
N LYS A 143 -2.19 -12.67 -5.68
CA LYS A 143 -2.62 -12.18 -4.35
C LYS A 143 -3.12 -10.73 -4.42
N GLU A 144 -2.40 -9.85 -5.09
CA GLU A 144 -2.78 -8.45 -5.36
C GLU A 144 -4.16 -8.38 -6.06
N SER A 145 -4.46 -9.28 -7.00
CA SER A 145 -5.76 -9.32 -7.68
C SER A 145 -6.96 -9.69 -6.79
N LYS A 146 -6.73 -9.95 -5.49
CA LYS A 146 -7.77 -10.13 -4.46
C LYS A 146 -7.85 -8.94 -3.48
N VAL A 147 -7.13 -7.86 -3.79
CA VAL A 147 -7.09 -6.59 -3.04
C VAL A 147 -7.85 -5.50 -3.81
N LYS A 148 -8.75 -4.76 -3.14
CA LYS A 148 -9.43 -3.61 -3.77
C LYS A 148 -8.39 -2.53 -4.11
N ILE A 149 -8.36 -2.08 -5.37
CA ILE A 149 -7.27 -1.21 -5.88
C ILE A 149 -7.19 0.18 -5.25
N PHE A 150 -8.25 0.65 -4.60
CA PHE A 150 -8.28 1.95 -3.91
C PHE A 150 -7.87 1.89 -2.43
N GLU A 151 -7.92 0.70 -1.79
CA GLU A 151 -7.65 0.60 -0.36
C GLU A 151 -6.19 0.98 -0.05
N MET A 152 -6.00 1.77 1.01
CA MET A 152 -4.68 2.16 1.51
C MET A 152 -4.42 1.56 2.90
N ALA A 153 -3.15 1.50 3.30
CA ALA A 153 -2.74 1.16 4.65
C ALA A 153 -1.51 1.99 5.05
N GLN A 154 -1.32 2.19 6.36
CA GLN A 154 -0.16 2.90 6.89
C GLN A 154 1.11 2.12 6.54
N LEU A 155 2.15 2.81 6.09
CA LEU A 155 3.47 2.22 5.91
C LEU A 155 4.19 2.18 7.27
N VAL A 156 4.67 1.01 7.68
CA VAL A 156 5.44 0.83 8.91
C VAL A 156 6.92 0.71 8.57
N PRO A 157 7.79 1.65 8.98
CA PRO A 157 9.23 1.57 8.76
C PRO A 157 9.83 0.27 9.30
N GLY A 158 10.81 -0.30 8.59
CA GLY A 158 11.52 -1.51 9.03
C GLY A 158 10.75 -2.84 8.92
N MET A 159 9.43 -2.83 8.70
CA MET A 159 8.56 -4.03 8.66
C MET A 159 9.10 -5.17 7.77
N TYR A 160 9.72 -4.83 6.65
CA TYR A 160 10.28 -5.78 5.68
C TYR A 160 11.70 -6.27 5.99
N CYS A 161 12.43 -5.68 6.94
CA CYS A 161 13.85 -5.99 7.16
C CYS A 161 14.08 -7.44 7.63
N ASN A 162 13.23 -7.95 8.53
CA ASN A 162 13.31 -9.35 8.97
C ASN A 162 13.03 -10.34 7.82
N LEU A 163 12.12 -9.98 6.90
CA LEU A 163 11.82 -10.77 5.72
C LEU A 163 12.99 -10.77 4.72
N GLN A 164 13.61 -9.61 4.48
CA GLN A 164 14.82 -9.49 3.66
C GLN A 164 15.97 -10.34 4.21
N HIS A 165 16.23 -10.29 5.52
CA HIS A 165 17.25 -11.11 6.16
C HIS A 165 16.95 -12.61 6.02
N ALA A 166 15.70 -13.04 6.19
CA ALA A 166 15.29 -14.43 6.01
C ALA A 166 15.51 -14.92 4.55
N VAL A 167 15.08 -14.14 3.55
CA VAL A 167 15.27 -14.44 2.13
C VAL A 167 16.76 -14.51 1.76
N ALA A 168 17.57 -13.54 2.23
CA ALA A 168 19.01 -13.53 2.00
C ALA A 168 19.72 -14.74 2.64
N ALA A 169 19.35 -15.10 3.87
CA ALA A 169 19.90 -16.26 4.57
C ALA A 169 19.53 -17.58 3.87
N PHE A 170 18.27 -17.75 3.45
CA PHE A 170 17.83 -18.91 2.69
C PHE A 170 18.60 -19.05 1.37
N ASN A 171 18.68 -17.96 0.59
CA ASN A 171 19.45 -17.91 -0.67
C ASN A 171 20.92 -18.31 -0.48
N LYS A 172 21.57 -17.86 0.59
CA LYS A 172 22.96 -18.20 0.93
C LYS A 172 23.13 -19.69 1.31
N SER A 173 22.08 -20.32 1.86
CA SER A 173 22.06 -21.73 2.28
C SER A 173 21.54 -22.72 1.23
N PHE A 174 21.16 -22.24 0.04
CA PHE A 174 20.30 -22.99 -0.88
C PHE A 174 20.94 -24.29 -1.42
N PRO A 175 20.29 -25.47 -1.26
CA PRO A 175 20.96 -26.78 -1.37
C PRO A 175 21.04 -27.34 -2.81
N THR A 176 21.42 -26.53 -3.80
CA THR A 176 21.38 -26.84 -5.25
C THR A 176 21.95 -28.22 -5.61
N ALA A 177 23.12 -28.58 -5.08
CA ALA A 177 23.81 -29.83 -5.42
C ALA A 177 23.06 -31.11 -4.92
N THR A 178 22.22 -30.98 -3.91
CA THR A 178 21.36 -32.07 -3.42
C THR A 178 20.10 -32.19 -4.28
N LEU A 179 19.48 -31.06 -4.62
CA LEU A 179 18.22 -31.00 -5.39
C LEU A 179 18.35 -31.57 -6.81
N VAL A 180 19.53 -31.44 -7.44
CA VAL A 180 19.81 -32.00 -8.78
C VAL A 180 19.77 -33.55 -8.82
N LYS A 181 19.71 -34.23 -7.67
CA LYS A 181 19.57 -35.70 -7.60
C LYS A 181 18.12 -36.18 -7.64
N ASP A 182 17.16 -35.34 -7.26
CA ASP A 182 15.71 -35.65 -7.25
C ASP A 182 15.20 -35.85 -8.70
N ASP A 183 14.28 -36.80 -8.88
CA ASP A 183 13.73 -37.23 -10.17
C ASP A 183 12.21 -36.99 -10.31
N ARG A 184 11.59 -36.17 -9.44
CA ARG A 184 10.15 -35.82 -9.47
C ARG A 184 9.59 -35.43 -10.84
N PHE A 185 10.35 -34.66 -11.63
CA PHE A 185 9.95 -34.21 -12.97
C PHE A 185 10.31 -35.21 -14.09
N GLN A 186 10.96 -36.33 -13.78
CA GLN A 186 11.45 -37.30 -14.77
C GLN A 186 10.29 -37.97 -15.52
N GLY A 187 10.15 -37.65 -16.81
CA GLY A 187 9.05 -38.14 -17.65
C GLY A 187 7.70 -37.44 -17.43
N MET A 188 7.67 -36.38 -16.62
CA MET A 188 6.49 -35.51 -16.47
C MET A 188 6.21 -34.75 -17.77
N SER A 189 4.93 -34.43 -18.03
CA SER A 189 4.54 -33.53 -19.11
C SER A 189 4.62 -32.06 -18.67
N ILE A 190 4.54 -31.11 -19.60
CA ILE A 190 4.61 -29.68 -19.25
C ILE A 190 3.34 -29.22 -18.52
N GLU A 191 2.20 -29.87 -18.79
CA GLU A 191 0.93 -29.73 -18.08
C GLU A 191 1.05 -30.22 -16.64
N GLY A 192 1.55 -31.44 -16.41
CA GLY A 192 1.76 -31.96 -15.05
C GLY A 192 2.75 -31.14 -14.23
N ALA A 193 3.72 -30.47 -14.88
CA ALA A 193 4.58 -29.50 -14.22
C ALA A 193 3.83 -28.20 -13.88
N ALA A 194 2.94 -27.72 -14.76
CA ALA A 194 2.08 -26.57 -14.49
C ALA A 194 1.13 -26.83 -13.31
N ASP A 195 0.58 -28.04 -13.18
CA ASP A 195 -0.25 -28.45 -12.03
C ASP A 195 0.54 -28.39 -10.71
N VAL A 196 1.79 -28.87 -10.72
CA VAL A 196 2.71 -28.82 -9.57
C VAL A 196 3.01 -27.38 -9.16
N PHE A 197 3.32 -26.49 -10.12
CA PHE A 197 3.55 -25.08 -9.81
C PHE A 197 2.27 -24.36 -9.36
N SER A 198 1.13 -24.59 -10.02
CA SER A 198 -0.18 -24.03 -9.62
C SER A 198 -0.56 -24.41 -8.18
N THR A 199 -0.26 -25.64 -7.77
CA THR A 199 -0.44 -26.12 -6.40
C THR A 199 0.44 -25.33 -5.40
N VAL A 200 1.71 -25.10 -5.73
CA VAL A 200 2.66 -24.36 -4.87
C VAL A 200 2.32 -22.86 -4.77
N LEU A 201 1.88 -22.27 -5.89
CA LEU A 201 1.42 -20.88 -5.96
C LEU A 201 0.08 -20.73 -5.22
N GLY A 202 -0.72 -21.80 -5.14
CA GLY A 202 -1.98 -21.86 -4.40
C GLY A 202 -3.15 -21.27 -5.18
N THR A 203 -3.19 -21.50 -6.50
CA THR A 203 -4.26 -20.96 -7.37
C THR A 203 -5.52 -21.81 -7.39
N ASN A 204 -5.46 -23.06 -6.92
CA ASN A 204 -6.58 -24.01 -6.87
C ASN A 204 -7.28 -24.28 -8.23
N GLY A 205 -6.66 -23.92 -9.35
CA GLY A 205 -7.24 -24.03 -10.71
C GLY A 205 -7.73 -22.71 -11.30
N GLU A 206 -7.81 -21.64 -10.52
CA GLU A 206 -7.95 -20.26 -11.02
C GLU A 206 -6.71 -19.91 -11.86
N ASP A 207 -6.89 -19.22 -12.99
CA ASP A 207 -5.83 -18.64 -13.86
C ASP A 207 -4.64 -19.55 -14.25
N GLY A 208 -4.77 -20.88 -14.17
CA GLY A 208 -3.67 -21.83 -14.41
C GLY A 208 -3.11 -21.81 -15.85
N GLY A 209 -3.83 -21.21 -16.79
CA GLY A 209 -3.39 -21.03 -18.19
C GLY A 209 -2.09 -20.22 -18.33
N ASP A 210 -1.92 -19.19 -17.51
CA ASP A 210 -0.72 -18.33 -17.53
C ASP A 210 0.55 -19.10 -17.14
N ILE A 211 0.45 -19.93 -16.09
CA ILE A 211 1.54 -20.77 -15.61
C ILE A 211 1.93 -21.79 -16.68
N LEU A 212 0.94 -22.43 -17.32
CA LEU A 212 1.17 -23.36 -18.43
C LEU A 212 1.79 -22.68 -19.66
N ASN A 213 1.37 -21.45 -19.99
CA ASN A 213 1.91 -20.70 -21.12
C ASN A 213 3.35 -20.22 -20.86
N LEU A 214 3.66 -19.74 -19.64
CA LEU A 214 5.02 -19.46 -19.18
C LEU A 214 5.91 -20.72 -19.31
N LEU A 215 5.44 -21.85 -18.78
CA LEU A 215 6.19 -23.11 -18.80
C LEU A 215 6.41 -23.62 -20.23
N LYS A 216 5.44 -23.50 -21.15
CA LYS A 216 5.64 -23.79 -22.59
C LYS A 216 6.71 -22.89 -23.22
N THR A 217 6.69 -21.58 -22.95
CA THR A 217 7.72 -20.66 -23.45
C THR A 217 9.12 -21.05 -22.95
N PHE A 218 9.25 -21.49 -21.69
CA PHE A 218 10.52 -21.98 -21.15
C PHE A 218 10.90 -23.40 -21.60
N ASP A 219 9.95 -24.29 -21.89
CA ASP A 219 10.22 -25.65 -22.42
C ASP A 219 10.97 -25.61 -23.76
N THR A 220 10.77 -24.58 -24.58
CA THR A 220 11.57 -24.37 -25.81
C THR A 220 13.07 -24.21 -25.53
N LYS A 221 13.46 -23.70 -24.34
CA LYS A 221 14.84 -23.37 -23.94
C LYS A 221 15.42 -24.37 -22.92
N ILE A 222 14.57 -24.89 -22.03
CA ILE A 222 14.89 -25.91 -21.02
C ILE A 222 13.91 -27.10 -21.14
N PRO A 223 13.94 -27.92 -22.21
CA PRO A 223 12.88 -28.91 -22.42
C PRO A 223 12.77 -29.90 -21.26
N ILE A 224 11.61 -29.98 -20.60
CA ILE A 224 11.40 -30.78 -19.38
C ILE A 224 11.68 -32.26 -19.60
N LYS A 225 11.39 -32.77 -20.81
CA LYS A 225 11.70 -34.14 -21.25
C LYS A 225 13.21 -34.42 -21.40
N ARG A 226 14.05 -33.38 -21.49
CA ARG A 226 15.52 -33.46 -21.63
C ARG A 226 16.29 -32.99 -20.38
N LYS A 227 15.73 -32.06 -19.61
CA LYS A 227 16.34 -31.42 -18.44
C LYS A 227 15.41 -31.37 -17.21
N PRO A 228 14.73 -32.46 -16.81
CA PRO A 228 13.72 -32.41 -15.74
C PRO A 228 14.31 -31.93 -14.39
N ARG A 229 15.57 -32.27 -14.11
CA ARG A 229 16.32 -31.84 -12.92
C ARG A 229 16.53 -30.32 -12.80
N ALA A 230 16.40 -29.56 -13.88
CA ALA A 230 16.51 -28.09 -13.82
C ALA A 230 15.30 -27.45 -13.09
N TYR A 231 14.14 -28.12 -13.11
CA TYR A 231 12.92 -27.62 -12.46
C TYR A 231 12.90 -27.88 -10.93
N MET A 232 13.76 -28.75 -10.39
CA MET A 232 13.81 -29.02 -8.95
C MET A 232 14.34 -27.85 -8.10
N PRO A 233 15.46 -27.18 -8.46
CA PRO A 233 15.85 -25.91 -7.85
C PRO A 233 14.75 -24.84 -7.92
N VAL A 234 14.11 -24.69 -9.08
CA VAL A 234 13.02 -23.72 -9.29
C VAL A 234 11.85 -24.00 -8.34
N LEU A 235 11.39 -25.26 -8.28
CA LEU A 235 10.29 -25.67 -7.41
C LEU A 235 10.57 -25.41 -5.94
N VAL A 236 11.74 -25.81 -5.43
CA VAL A 236 12.06 -25.66 -4.00
C VAL A 236 12.26 -24.20 -3.60
N TRP A 237 12.86 -23.39 -4.48
CA TRP A 237 13.03 -21.96 -4.22
C TRP A 237 11.69 -21.22 -4.25
N VAL A 238 10.87 -21.42 -5.29
CA VAL A 238 9.54 -20.81 -5.41
C VAL A 238 8.68 -21.20 -4.22
N MET A 239 8.63 -22.49 -3.86
CA MET A 239 7.84 -22.98 -2.73
C MET A 239 8.23 -22.37 -1.38
N TRP A 240 9.52 -22.16 -1.12
CA TRP A 240 9.96 -21.53 0.13
C TRP A 240 9.64 -20.03 0.17
N ILE A 241 9.85 -19.32 -0.95
CA ILE A 241 9.55 -17.88 -1.04
C ILE A 241 8.04 -17.64 -0.92
N THR A 242 7.18 -18.41 -1.61
CA THR A 242 5.72 -18.21 -1.51
C THR A 242 5.13 -18.65 -0.18
N ASP A 243 5.69 -19.66 0.50
CA ASP A 243 5.35 -20.01 1.88
C ASP A 243 5.73 -18.89 2.87
N THR A 244 6.95 -18.35 2.74
CA THR A 244 7.44 -17.26 3.60
C THR A 244 6.63 -15.97 3.39
N PHE A 245 6.35 -15.59 2.14
CA PHE A 245 5.52 -14.43 1.82
C PHE A 245 4.06 -14.62 2.24
N ARG A 246 3.51 -15.84 2.11
CA ARG A 246 2.16 -16.17 2.58
C ARG A 246 2.02 -15.95 4.09
N LYS A 247 2.96 -16.47 4.89
CA LYS A 247 3.01 -16.25 6.34
C LYS A 247 3.14 -14.77 6.71
N PHE A 248 3.94 -14.01 5.95
CA PHE A 248 4.06 -12.57 6.14
C PHE A 248 2.75 -11.82 5.85
N ILE A 249 2.05 -12.15 4.74
CA ILE A 249 0.73 -11.59 4.41
C ILE A 249 -0.31 -11.95 5.46
N GLU A 250 -0.33 -13.21 5.91
CA GLU A 250 -1.24 -13.70 6.97
C GLU A 250 -1.01 -12.99 8.31
N SER A 251 0.26 -12.70 8.65
CA SER A 251 0.64 -11.95 9.86
C SER A 251 0.32 -10.45 9.79
N ASN A 252 0.15 -9.88 8.58
CA ASN A 252 -0.08 -8.45 8.33
C ASN A 252 -1.40 -8.20 7.57
N SER A 253 -2.40 -9.06 7.78
CA SER A 253 -3.63 -9.12 6.97
C SER A 253 -4.40 -7.80 6.90
N LYS A 254 -4.60 -7.08 8.03
CA LYS A 254 -5.27 -5.76 8.05
C LYS A 254 -4.63 -4.75 7.08
N MET A 255 -3.32 -4.86 6.84
CA MET A 255 -2.56 -4.00 5.93
C MET A 255 -2.51 -4.54 4.50
N MET A 256 -2.39 -5.85 4.31
CA MET A 256 -2.09 -6.45 3.00
C MET A 256 -3.27 -7.07 2.25
N THR A 257 -4.43 -7.26 2.89
CA THR A 257 -5.64 -7.82 2.25
C THR A 257 -6.81 -6.83 2.27
N SER A 258 -7.75 -6.99 1.34
CA SER A 258 -9.03 -6.25 1.33
C SER A 258 -9.73 -6.36 2.68
N LYS A 259 -10.44 -5.30 3.10
CA LYS A 259 -11.48 -5.44 4.14
C LYS A 259 -12.65 -6.25 3.54
N SER A 260 -12.92 -7.45 4.08
CA SER A 260 -14.03 -8.32 3.65
C SER A 260 -15.30 -8.07 4.45
N ASP A 261 -15.16 -8.00 5.77
CA ASP A 261 -16.25 -7.90 6.75
C ASP A 261 -15.96 -6.74 7.72
N PRO A 262 -16.98 -6.07 8.28
CA PRO A 262 -16.78 -5.05 9.31
C PRO A 262 -16.03 -5.59 10.52
N VAL A 263 -14.99 -4.87 10.95
CA VAL A 263 -14.19 -5.22 12.14
C VAL A 263 -14.91 -4.69 13.39
N GLU A 264 -14.82 -5.40 14.52
CA GLU A 264 -15.30 -4.87 15.80
C GLU A 264 -14.58 -3.54 16.14
N LYS A 265 -15.36 -2.52 16.54
CA LYS A 265 -14.82 -1.20 16.86
C LYS A 265 -13.90 -1.27 18.09
N THR A 266 -12.68 -0.78 17.93
CA THR A 266 -11.66 -0.67 18.98
C THR A 266 -11.30 0.79 19.20
N ASN A 267 -10.63 1.12 20.31
CA ASN A 267 -10.12 2.49 20.55
C ASN A 267 -9.08 2.90 19.49
N ASP A 268 -8.33 1.93 18.94
CA ASP A 268 -7.33 2.13 17.89
C ASP A 268 -7.90 2.00 16.46
N SER A 269 -9.23 1.84 16.30
CA SER A 269 -9.87 1.83 14.98
C SER A 269 -9.67 3.17 14.28
N LYS A 270 -9.21 3.13 13.02
CA LYS A 270 -8.93 4.30 12.19
C LYS A 270 -9.48 4.11 10.79
N VAL A 271 -10.38 5.00 10.41
CA VAL A 271 -11.00 5.05 9.08
C VAL A 271 -10.02 5.77 8.16
N ILE A 272 -9.43 5.06 7.20
CA ILE A 272 -8.43 5.64 6.27
C ILE A 272 -9.18 6.17 5.05
N VAL A 273 -9.15 7.50 4.83
CA VAL A 273 -9.89 8.15 3.74
C VAL A 273 -8.95 8.98 2.88
N ARG A 274 -9.07 8.88 1.56
CA ARG A 274 -8.30 9.70 0.61
C ARG A 274 -8.90 11.10 0.51
N LEU A 275 -8.15 12.10 0.96
CA LEU A 275 -8.47 13.51 0.84
C LEU A 275 -7.79 14.08 -0.41
N PHE A 276 -8.58 14.26 -1.46
CA PHE A 276 -8.13 14.87 -2.70
C PHE A 276 -8.12 16.38 -2.55
N HIS A 277 -7.09 17.04 -3.06
CA HIS A 277 -7.05 18.50 -3.08
C HIS A 277 -6.41 19.09 -4.34
N SER A 278 -6.85 20.31 -4.64
CA SER A 278 -6.20 21.27 -5.53
C SER A 278 -6.04 22.59 -4.79
N GLU A 279 -5.48 23.62 -5.44
CA GLU A 279 -5.32 24.98 -4.87
C GLU A 279 -6.58 25.56 -4.22
N LYS A 280 -7.78 25.16 -4.68
CA LYS A 280 -9.05 25.82 -4.32
C LYS A 280 -10.08 24.90 -3.66
N HIS A 281 -9.88 23.58 -3.71
CA HIS A 281 -10.89 22.60 -3.28
C HIS A 281 -10.26 21.42 -2.56
N LYS A 282 -10.94 20.93 -1.51
CA LYS A 282 -10.60 19.73 -0.73
C LYS A 282 -11.84 18.83 -0.64
N PHE A 283 -11.75 17.57 -1.06
CA PHE A 283 -12.91 16.67 -1.19
C PHE A 283 -12.55 15.18 -1.00
N VAL A 284 -13.57 14.35 -0.78
CA VAL A 284 -13.46 12.87 -0.78
C VAL A 284 -14.55 12.26 -1.67
N PHE A 285 -14.44 10.99 -2.04
CA PHE A 285 -15.54 10.27 -2.70
C PHE A 285 -16.53 9.71 -1.67
N ALA A 286 -17.83 9.98 -1.86
CA ALA A 286 -18.89 9.69 -0.89
C ALA A 286 -19.01 8.20 -0.53
N HIS A 287 -18.98 7.32 -1.56
CA HIS A 287 -19.04 5.87 -1.39
C HIS A 287 -17.79 5.29 -0.71
N GLU A 288 -16.62 5.87 -0.95
CA GLU A 288 -15.37 5.45 -0.30
C GLU A 288 -15.38 5.79 1.19
N LEU A 289 -15.79 7.03 1.53
CA LEU A 289 -16.00 7.47 2.91
C LEU A 289 -16.98 6.56 3.66
N LEU A 290 -18.18 6.35 3.09
CA LEU A 290 -19.23 5.52 3.69
C LEU A 290 -18.78 4.06 3.86
N HIS A 291 -18.08 3.50 2.87
CA HIS A 291 -17.53 2.15 2.93
C HIS A 291 -16.48 2.03 4.05
N GLU A 292 -15.47 2.90 4.07
CA GLU A 292 -14.38 2.81 5.06
C GLU A 292 -14.88 2.99 6.50
N ILE A 293 -15.88 3.86 6.74
CA ILE A 293 -16.54 4.01 8.05
C ILE A 293 -17.23 2.70 8.46
N LYS A 294 -18.05 2.12 7.57
CA LYS A 294 -18.72 0.82 7.80
C LYS A 294 -17.71 -0.30 8.12
N MET A 295 -16.58 -0.36 7.41
CA MET A 295 -15.63 -1.46 7.58
C MET A 295 -14.80 -1.41 8.88
N GLU A 296 -14.64 -0.25 9.53
CA GLU A 296 -14.04 -0.16 10.89
C GLU A 296 -15.08 -0.29 12.02
N GLY A 297 -16.33 -0.69 11.71
CA GLY A 297 -17.34 -1.04 12.70
C GLY A 297 -18.12 0.12 13.31
N PHE A 298 -18.17 1.26 12.62
CA PHE A 298 -18.98 2.41 13.05
C PHE A 298 -20.41 2.30 12.51
N GLU A 299 -21.38 2.73 13.31
CA GLU A 299 -22.76 2.92 12.84
C GLU A 299 -22.84 4.15 11.91
N VAL A 300 -23.67 4.04 10.88
CA VAL A 300 -23.89 5.08 9.86
C VAL A 300 -25.37 5.35 9.60
N SER A 301 -26.29 4.70 10.32
CA SER A 301 -27.74 4.71 10.11
C SER A 301 -28.36 6.11 10.04
N GLU A 302 -27.74 7.08 10.71
CA GLU A 302 -28.21 8.47 10.81
C GLU A 302 -27.87 9.33 9.57
N PHE A 303 -26.86 8.93 8.77
CA PHE A 303 -26.33 9.73 7.65
C PHE A 303 -25.99 8.91 6.38
N GLU A 304 -26.33 7.62 6.34
CA GLU A 304 -26.09 6.74 5.19
C GLU A 304 -26.74 7.27 3.90
N ASP A 305 -28.03 7.63 3.96
CA ASP A 305 -28.78 8.14 2.81
C ASP A 305 -28.16 9.44 2.23
N GLU A 306 -27.46 10.22 3.06
CA GLU A 306 -26.77 11.43 2.62
C GLU A 306 -25.47 11.13 1.85
N LEU A 307 -24.79 10.02 2.14
CA LEU A 307 -23.57 9.60 1.44
C LEU A 307 -23.83 8.59 0.30
N GLN A 308 -24.97 7.88 0.32
CA GLN A 308 -25.35 6.83 -0.63
C GLN A 308 -25.85 7.39 -1.97
N LYS A 309 -25.00 8.14 -2.69
CA LYS A 309 -25.33 8.79 -3.97
C LYS A 309 -25.53 7.78 -5.13
N GLU A 310 -26.22 8.18 -6.20
CA GLU A 310 -26.48 7.31 -7.38
C GLU A 310 -25.21 6.82 -8.11
N SER A 311 -24.13 7.61 -8.09
CA SER A 311 -22.84 7.25 -8.66
C SER A 311 -21.78 7.07 -7.57
N THR A 312 -20.93 6.06 -7.74
CA THR A 312 -19.78 5.78 -6.87
C THR A 312 -18.73 6.88 -6.90
N ASP A 313 -18.76 7.72 -7.94
CA ASP A 313 -17.70 8.65 -8.30
C ASP A 313 -18.06 10.10 -7.90
N VAL A 314 -19.08 10.28 -7.05
CA VAL A 314 -19.50 11.59 -6.51
C VAL A 314 -18.54 12.05 -5.42
N ALA A 315 -17.97 13.24 -5.63
CA ALA A 315 -17.19 13.97 -4.65
C ALA A 315 -18.09 14.77 -3.69
N ILE A 316 -17.67 14.87 -2.43
CA ILE A 316 -18.26 15.72 -1.38
C ILE A 316 -17.13 16.55 -0.77
N SER A 317 -17.34 17.86 -0.55
CA SER A 317 -16.30 18.74 -0.02
C SER A 317 -15.98 18.44 1.45
N LEU A 318 -14.76 18.77 1.88
CA LEU A 318 -14.33 18.58 3.27
C LEU A 318 -15.22 19.31 4.28
N ARG A 319 -15.89 20.39 3.87
CA ARG A 319 -16.85 21.14 4.70
C ARG A 319 -18.14 20.35 4.93
N GLU A 320 -18.75 19.85 3.86
CA GLU A 320 -19.95 19.00 3.93
C GLU A 320 -19.72 17.75 4.79
N ILE A 321 -18.52 17.16 4.76
CA ILE A 321 -18.18 16.01 5.63
C ILE A 321 -18.30 16.38 7.13
N PHE A 322 -17.95 17.61 7.52
CA PHE A 322 -18.07 18.08 8.91
C PHE A 322 -19.49 18.46 9.31
N GLU A 323 -20.40 18.59 8.34
CA GLU A 323 -21.83 18.86 8.55
C GLU A 323 -22.63 17.53 8.57
N ILE A 324 -22.25 16.54 7.75
CA ILE A 324 -22.92 15.23 7.59
C ILE A 324 -22.45 14.19 8.62
N VAL A 325 -21.14 14.09 8.89
CA VAL A 325 -20.57 12.97 9.67
C VAL A 325 -20.42 13.35 11.16
N PRO A 326 -20.96 12.56 12.11
CA PRO A 326 -20.85 12.84 13.54
C PRO A 326 -19.41 13.05 14.04
N LYS A 327 -19.22 14.03 14.94
CA LYS A 327 -17.91 14.41 15.49
C LYS A 327 -17.19 13.25 16.18
N GLU A 328 -17.94 12.29 16.69
CA GLU A 328 -17.49 11.06 17.34
C GLU A 328 -16.84 10.08 16.36
N ILE A 329 -17.25 10.11 15.08
CA ILE A 329 -16.67 9.32 13.99
C ILE A 329 -15.50 10.09 13.37
N LEU A 330 -15.65 11.41 13.14
CA LEU A 330 -14.60 12.28 12.59
C LEU A 330 -13.26 12.15 13.34
N LYS A 331 -13.29 12.01 14.67
CA LYS A 331 -12.09 11.80 15.52
C LYS A 331 -11.27 10.54 15.16
N HIS A 332 -11.87 9.57 14.49
CA HIS A 332 -11.23 8.33 14.03
C HIS A 332 -10.86 8.35 12.54
N ILE A 333 -11.16 9.42 11.80
CA ILE A 333 -10.84 9.51 10.37
C ILE A 333 -9.40 10.02 10.19
N GLU A 334 -8.58 9.22 9.51
CA GLU A 334 -7.27 9.61 9.02
C GLU A 334 -7.36 10.01 7.53
N PHE A 335 -7.35 11.32 7.28
CA PHE A 335 -7.30 11.86 5.93
C PHE A 335 -5.87 11.76 5.35
N VAL A 336 -5.70 10.94 4.32
CA VAL A 336 -4.48 10.78 3.53
C VAL A 336 -4.49 11.78 2.38
N ASN A 337 -3.50 12.67 2.28
CA ASN A 337 -3.52 13.75 1.27
C ASN A 337 -3.10 13.24 -0.11
N LEU A 338 -3.95 13.49 -1.12
CA LEU A 338 -3.70 13.23 -2.53
C LEU A 338 -3.77 14.57 -3.29
N ASP A 339 -2.60 15.17 -3.48
CA ASP A 339 -2.46 16.44 -4.20
C ASP A 339 -2.57 16.23 -5.71
N LEU A 340 -3.62 16.76 -6.31
CA LEU A 340 -3.92 16.62 -7.74
C LEU A 340 -2.96 17.43 -8.64
N PHE A 341 -2.18 18.36 -8.08
CA PHE A 341 -1.14 19.08 -8.83
C PHE A 341 0.04 18.16 -9.21
N TYR A 342 0.35 17.18 -8.36
CA TYR A 342 1.48 16.27 -8.56
C TYR A 342 1.08 14.89 -9.11
N ILE A 343 -0.21 14.54 -9.11
CA ILE A 343 -0.71 13.25 -9.59
C ILE A 343 -1.09 13.34 -11.09
N SER A 344 -0.13 13.00 -11.96
CA SER A 344 -0.30 12.92 -13.41
C SER A 344 -0.76 11.53 -13.93
N THR A 345 -1.04 10.59 -13.03
CA THR A 345 -1.38 9.19 -13.35
C THR A 345 -2.85 8.86 -13.02
N PRO A 346 -3.46 7.84 -13.67
CA PRO A 346 -4.80 7.38 -13.32
C PRO A 346 -4.96 7.02 -11.83
N ILE A 347 -6.00 7.57 -11.20
CA ILE A 347 -6.32 7.38 -9.78
C ILE A 347 -7.32 6.24 -9.63
N PRO A 348 -7.08 5.19 -8.82
CA PRO A 348 -8.05 4.10 -8.62
C PRO A 348 -9.31 4.62 -7.91
N LEU A 349 -10.49 4.15 -8.33
CA LEU A 349 -11.80 4.49 -7.77
C LEU A 349 -12.41 3.32 -6.97
N PHE A 350 -13.40 3.63 -6.14
CA PHE A 350 -14.15 2.66 -5.34
C PHE A 350 -14.73 1.50 -6.19
N ASN A 351 -15.25 1.83 -7.37
CA ASN A 351 -15.85 0.88 -8.32
C ASN A 351 -14.84 0.04 -9.14
N GLY A 352 -13.53 0.13 -8.84
CA GLY A 352 -12.49 -0.60 -9.58
C GLY A 352 -12.15 -0.01 -10.96
N LYS A 353 -12.75 1.12 -11.35
CA LYS A 353 -12.29 1.92 -12.49
C LYS A 353 -11.14 2.84 -12.06
N TYR A 354 -10.69 3.68 -12.98
CA TYR A 354 -9.74 4.75 -12.70
C TYR A 354 -10.33 6.09 -13.13
N TRP A 355 -10.12 7.12 -12.30
CA TRP A 355 -10.31 8.51 -12.69
C TRP A 355 -9.04 9.00 -13.37
N ALA A 356 -9.17 9.48 -14.61
CA ALA A 356 -8.09 10.19 -15.28
C ALA A 356 -8.09 11.64 -14.77
N CYS A 357 -7.11 11.99 -13.94
CA CYS A 357 -6.89 13.39 -13.57
C CYS A 357 -6.49 14.17 -14.84
N PRO A 358 -7.24 15.21 -15.26
CA PRO A 358 -6.89 15.97 -16.46
C PRO A 358 -5.58 16.72 -16.20
N PRO A 359 -4.52 16.53 -17.03
CA PRO A 359 -3.24 17.18 -16.76
C PRO A 359 -3.34 18.70 -16.82
N SER A 360 -2.61 19.37 -15.93
CA SER A 360 -2.41 20.82 -15.93
C SER A 360 -1.63 21.29 -17.17
N GLY A 361 -2.33 21.42 -18.30
CA GLY A 361 -1.86 22.16 -19.48
C GLY A 361 -1.44 21.36 -20.72
N GLN A 362 -1.45 20.02 -20.70
CA GLN A 362 -1.14 19.22 -21.91
C GLN A 362 -2.11 18.06 -22.15
N GLN A 363 -2.66 18.01 -23.37
CA GLN A 363 -3.63 17.02 -23.82
C GLN A 363 -2.94 15.73 -24.30
N GLN A 364 -3.12 14.62 -23.58
CA GLN A 364 -3.21 13.28 -24.19
C GLN A 364 -4.37 12.51 -23.53
N VAL A 365 -5.22 11.90 -24.35
CA VAL A 365 -6.50 11.32 -23.92
C VAL A 365 -6.42 9.80 -23.85
N TYR A 366 -6.69 9.23 -22.67
CA TYR A 366 -6.92 7.80 -22.49
C TYR A 366 -8.41 7.52 -22.26
N VAL A 367 -9.15 7.41 -23.36
CA VAL A 367 -10.48 6.83 -23.38
C VAL A 367 -10.35 5.32 -23.59
N LYS A 368 -11.15 4.51 -22.89
CA LYS A 368 -11.27 3.08 -23.18
C LYS A 368 -11.97 2.89 -24.51
N GLU A 369 -11.45 2.00 -25.35
CA GLU A 369 -12.10 1.55 -26.58
C GLU A 369 -13.34 0.70 -26.28
N GLU A 370 -14.48 1.36 -26.10
CA GLU A 370 -15.80 0.80 -26.36
C GLU A 370 -16.47 1.67 -27.43
N GLN A 371 -17.11 1.04 -28.43
CA GLN A 371 -17.81 1.69 -29.57
C GLN A 371 -16.96 2.21 -30.75
N ILE A 372 -16.09 1.37 -31.35
CA ILE A 372 -15.88 1.39 -32.81
C ILE A 372 -16.06 -0.03 -33.37
N ASN A 373 -17.31 -0.36 -33.70
CA ASN A 373 -17.65 -1.32 -34.77
C ASN A 373 -19.16 -1.25 -35.07
N LYS A 374 -19.56 -0.11 -35.61
CA LYS A 374 -20.76 0.05 -36.45
C LYS A 374 -20.36 0.88 -37.67
N ASP A 375 -21.11 0.69 -38.75
CA ASP A 375 -21.17 1.58 -39.90
C ASP A 375 -19.87 1.71 -40.73
N ILE A 376 -19.46 0.59 -41.33
CA ILE A 376 -19.12 0.59 -42.76
C ILE A 376 -20.23 -0.18 -43.47
N GLN A 377 -20.92 0.48 -44.39
CA GLN A 377 -22.07 -0.06 -45.12
C GLN A 377 -21.65 -0.94 -46.30
N GLU A 378 -22.59 -1.80 -46.69
CA GLU A 378 -23.09 -2.09 -48.05
C GLU A 378 -22.16 -1.76 -49.25
N ASP A 379 -22.03 -2.63 -50.26
CA ASP A 379 -23.17 -3.25 -50.96
C ASP A 379 -22.88 -4.62 -51.64
N GLU A 380 -23.91 -5.16 -52.30
CA GLU A 380 -23.99 -6.33 -53.20
C GLU A 380 -24.23 -7.74 -52.60
N THR A 381 -25.52 -8.03 -52.34
CA THR A 381 -26.37 -9.08 -52.98
C THR A 381 -25.77 -10.48 -53.33
N ASN A 382 -26.45 -11.64 -53.20
CA ASN A 382 -27.88 -11.93 -52.97
C ASN A 382 -28.10 -13.37 -52.40
N GLU A 383 -29.35 -13.85 -52.41
CA GLU A 383 -29.84 -15.23 -52.19
C GLU A 383 -30.12 -15.64 -50.73
N GLN A 384 -31.32 -15.29 -50.25
CA GLN A 384 -32.14 -16.18 -49.41
C GLN A 384 -32.74 -17.31 -50.28
N PRO A 385 -33.28 -18.40 -49.68
CA PRO A 385 -34.68 -18.34 -49.24
C PRO A 385 -34.91 -18.71 -47.76
N GLU A 386 -36.02 -18.17 -47.21
CA GLU A 386 -37.13 -18.84 -46.49
C GLU A 386 -36.84 -20.18 -45.75
N ILE A 387 -37.38 -20.48 -44.56
CA ILE A 387 -38.75 -20.25 -44.04
C ILE A 387 -38.72 -19.94 -42.52
N GLU A 388 -39.78 -19.30 -42.01
CA GLU A 388 -40.00 -18.88 -40.63
C GLU A 388 -40.40 -19.99 -39.60
N ASN A 389 -40.49 -19.55 -38.33
CA ASN A 389 -41.48 -19.93 -37.30
C ASN A 389 -41.20 -21.07 -36.27
N GLN A 390 -40.80 -20.58 -35.08
CA GLN A 390 -41.51 -20.71 -33.78
C GLN A 390 -41.48 -22.01 -32.96
N ASP A 391 -41.54 -21.78 -31.63
CA ASP A 391 -41.96 -22.65 -30.52
C ASP A 391 -41.27 -24.00 -30.25
N GLU A 392 -40.39 -24.02 -29.24
CA GLU A 392 -40.28 -25.15 -28.31
C GLU A 392 -40.85 -24.77 -26.93
N ASN A 393 -41.87 -25.51 -26.47
CA ASN A 393 -42.40 -25.37 -25.12
C ASN A 393 -42.80 -26.73 -24.53
N VAL A 394 -42.18 -27.11 -23.40
CA VAL A 394 -42.45 -28.29 -22.54
C VAL A 394 -42.52 -29.67 -23.20
N SER A 395 -41.57 -30.58 -22.91
CA SER A 395 -41.86 -31.91 -22.29
C SER A 395 -40.66 -32.83 -22.06
N LYS A 396 -40.78 -33.73 -21.08
CA LYS A 396 -39.87 -34.85 -20.81
C LYS A 396 -39.99 -35.94 -21.87
N PRO A 397 -38.95 -36.75 -22.10
CA PRO A 397 -39.13 -38.19 -21.86
C PRO A 397 -38.00 -38.86 -21.05
N THR A 398 -38.08 -40.19 -20.94
CA THR A 398 -37.34 -41.03 -19.98
C THR A 398 -36.23 -41.86 -20.66
N LYS A 399 -35.14 -42.14 -19.92
CA LYS A 399 -34.13 -43.24 -20.03
C LYS A 399 -34.19 -44.15 -21.29
N LEU A 400 -33.06 -44.52 -21.90
CA LEU A 400 -32.23 -45.64 -21.37
C LEU A 400 -30.78 -45.73 -21.92
N ASP A 401 -29.90 -46.30 -21.09
CA ASP A 401 -28.69 -47.11 -21.38
C ASP A 401 -27.53 -46.63 -22.31
N ASN A 402 -26.40 -46.29 -21.65
CA ASN A 402 -25.07 -46.93 -21.77
C ASN A 402 -24.28 -46.86 -23.12
N PRO A 403 -23.00 -47.33 -23.19
CA PRO A 403 -22.00 -47.51 -22.13
C PRO A 403 -20.60 -46.94 -22.47
N LYS A 404 -19.81 -46.60 -21.43
CA LYS A 404 -18.39 -47.02 -21.29
C LYS A 404 -17.82 -46.74 -19.88
N ARG A 405 -16.83 -47.54 -19.50
CA ARG A 405 -16.34 -47.74 -18.11
C ARG A 405 -14.98 -48.47 -18.19
N VAL A 406 -14.27 -48.60 -17.05
CA VAL A 406 -13.11 -49.53 -16.83
C VAL A 406 -11.81 -49.03 -17.52
N LYS A 407 -10.61 -49.00 -16.89
CA LYS A 407 -9.80 -50.09 -16.29
C LYS A 407 -8.88 -49.58 -15.16
N ILE A 408 -8.66 -50.25 -14.03
CA ILE A 408 -8.25 -51.64 -13.69
C ILE A 408 -6.73 -51.91 -13.74
N SER A 409 -6.18 -52.48 -12.66
CA SER A 409 -5.23 -53.64 -12.61
C SER A 409 -4.68 -53.85 -11.18
N LYS A 410 -4.13 -54.99 -10.71
CA LYS A 410 -3.71 -56.30 -11.30
C LYS A 410 -4.59 -57.46 -10.71
N LYS A 411 -4.24 -58.63 -10.13
CA LYS A 411 -2.98 -59.44 -9.93
C LYS A 411 -3.14 -61.00 -9.90
N LYS A 412 -4.34 -61.61 -9.64
CA LYS A 412 -4.76 -63.05 -9.85
C LYS A 412 -4.37 -64.18 -8.84
N LYS A 413 -5.15 -65.29 -8.81
CA LYS A 413 -4.74 -66.72 -9.09
C LYS A 413 -5.96 -67.74 -9.17
N LYS A 414 -5.77 -69.04 -9.49
CA LYS A 414 -6.75 -70.07 -10.00
C LYS A 414 -6.36 -71.53 -9.58
N LYS A 415 -7.12 -72.67 -9.74
CA LYS A 415 -8.58 -73.05 -9.85
C LYS A 415 -8.76 -74.61 -9.98
N LYS A 416 -9.74 -75.25 -9.31
CA LYS A 416 -10.25 -76.66 -9.47
C LYS A 416 -11.76 -76.73 -9.06
N VAL A 417 -12.69 -77.65 -9.39
CA VAL A 417 -12.79 -78.98 -10.10
C VAL A 417 -12.46 -80.23 -9.26
N ALA A 418 -13.29 -81.30 -9.11
CA ALA A 418 -14.73 -81.65 -9.30
C ALA A 418 -14.99 -83.05 -8.61
N MET A 419 -16.05 -83.89 -8.69
CA MET A 419 -17.35 -83.99 -9.42
C MET A 419 -18.26 -85.13 -8.80
N ILE A 420 -19.51 -85.34 -9.29
CA ILE A 420 -20.30 -86.63 -9.31
C ILE A 420 -20.93 -87.17 -7.97
N SER A 421 -22.00 -88.01 -7.92
CA SER A 421 -23.33 -88.09 -8.63
C SER A 421 -24.32 -89.13 -7.99
N GLN A 422 -25.60 -89.14 -8.45
CA GLN A 422 -26.65 -90.22 -8.41
C GLN A 422 -27.43 -90.62 -7.12
N THR A 423 -28.59 -91.31 -7.30
CA THR A 423 -29.75 -91.48 -6.36
C THR A 423 -30.62 -92.72 -6.67
N PRO A 424 -31.38 -93.29 -5.68
CA PRO A 424 -32.61 -94.08 -5.97
C PRO A 424 -33.85 -93.81 -5.05
N LYS A 425 -35.00 -94.43 -5.39
CA LYS A 425 -36.34 -94.34 -4.73
C LYS A 425 -36.62 -95.47 -3.69
N PRO A 426 -37.63 -95.31 -2.80
CA PRO A 426 -38.18 -96.38 -1.94
C PRO A 426 -39.51 -97.00 -2.43
N THR A 427 -39.92 -98.13 -1.83
CA THR A 427 -41.20 -98.85 -2.02
C THR A 427 -41.93 -99.14 -0.69
N SER A 428 -43.09 -99.79 -0.74
CA SER A 428 -44.14 -99.78 0.31
C SER A 428 -44.30 -101.07 1.12
N ASN A 429 -44.90 -100.95 2.32
CA ASN A 429 -46.17 -101.60 2.74
C ASN A 429 -46.40 -101.41 4.25
N GLU A 430 -47.66 -101.33 4.68
CA GLU A 430 -48.06 -101.31 6.11
C GLU A 430 -48.65 -102.67 6.51
N SER A 431 -48.42 -103.10 7.76
CA SER A 431 -48.97 -104.33 8.35
C SER A 431 -49.99 -104.00 9.43
N GLU A 432 -51.07 -104.79 9.51
CA GLU A 432 -52.21 -104.53 10.39
C GLU A 432 -51.83 -104.46 11.88
N ALA A 433 -52.18 -103.34 12.52
CA ALA A 433 -52.09 -103.17 13.97
C ALA A 433 -53.39 -102.53 14.48
N CYS A 434 -53.87 -102.99 15.64
CA CYS A 434 -55.07 -102.45 16.30
C CYS A 434 -55.07 -100.89 16.29
N PRO A 435 -56.19 -100.20 16.03
CA PRO A 435 -56.22 -98.74 15.91
C PRO A 435 -55.61 -97.96 17.10
N LYS A 436 -55.63 -98.51 18.32
CA LYS A 436 -54.91 -97.95 19.48
C LYS A 436 -53.39 -98.06 19.31
N CYS A 437 -52.89 -99.22 18.89
CA CYS A 437 -51.47 -99.48 18.63
C CYS A 437 -50.95 -98.71 17.41
N TYR A 438 -51.72 -98.59 16.33
CA TYR A 438 -51.34 -97.77 15.17
C TYR A 438 -51.23 -96.28 15.53
N ARG A 439 -52.20 -95.74 16.29
CA ARG A 439 -52.13 -94.36 16.81
C ARG A 439 -50.95 -94.16 17.75
N ALA A 440 -50.68 -95.11 18.67
CA ALA A 440 -49.52 -95.05 19.56
C ALA A 440 -48.18 -95.11 18.80
N SER A 441 -48.09 -95.96 17.77
CA SER A 441 -46.93 -96.05 16.87
C SER A 441 -46.70 -94.75 16.09
N LEU A 442 -47.76 -94.15 15.52
CA LEU A 442 -47.69 -92.85 14.86
C LEU A 442 -47.24 -91.72 15.81
N TYR A 443 -47.78 -91.67 17.03
CA TYR A 443 -47.33 -90.71 18.05
C TYR A 443 -45.86 -90.93 18.42
N THR A 444 -45.45 -92.18 18.64
CA THR A 444 -44.05 -92.55 18.95
C THR A 444 -43.11 -92.21 17.81
N ARG A 445 -43.52 -92.43 16.56
CA ARG A 445 -42.76 -92.07 15.36
C ARG A 445 -42.59 -90.56 15.22
N LYS A 446 -43.68 -89.78 15.34
CA LYS A 446 -43.64 -88.31 15.32
C LYS A 446 -42.83 -87.72 16.47
N ALA A 447 -42.94 -88.27 17.68
CA ALA A 447 -42.14 -87.85 18.82
C ALA A 447 -40.64 -88.15 18.62
N ASN A 448 -40.29 -89.33 18.10
CA ASN A 448 -38.91 -89.68 17.77
C ASN A 448 -38.34 -88.88 16.59
N GLU A 449 -39.18 -88.49 15.63
CA GLU A 449 -38.79 -87.63 14.50
C GLU A 449 -38.55 -86.19 14.96
N LYS A 450 -39.45 -85.63 15.79
CA LYS A 450 -39.20 -84.34 16.46
C LYS A 450 -37.93 -84.40 17.31
N LEU A 451 -37.76 -85.42 18.14
CA LEU A 451 -36.57 -85.61 18.98
C LEU A 451 -35.26 -85.74 18.16
N LYS A 452 -35.33 -86.23 16.91
CA LYS A 452 -34.18 -86.21 15.98
C LYS A 452 -33.88 -84.80 15.47
N LEU A 453 -34.91 -84.03 15.10
CA LEU A 453 -34.76 -82.63 14.67
C LEU A 453 -34.24 -81.76 15.82
N ASP A 454 -34.83 -81.85 17.00
CA ASP A 454 -34.41 -81.14 18.22
C ASP A 454 -32.94 -81.47 18.58
N LYS A 455 -32.49 -82.73 18.37
CA LYS A 455 -31.08 -83.15 18.54
C LYS A 455 -30.13 -82.62 17.45
N ILE A 456 -30.61 -82.42 16.23
CA ILE A 456 -29.82 -81.80 15.16
C ILE A 456 -29.69 -80.30 15.42
N GLU A 457 -30.79 -79.64 15.81
CA GLU A 457 -30.82 -78.21 16.13
C GLU A 457 -29.94 -77.90 17.35
N THR A 458 -30.09 -78.62 18.47
CA THR A 458 -29.21 -78.43 19.64
C THR A 458 -27.73 -78.71 19.33
N LYS A 459 -27.41 -79.63 18.42
CA LYS A 459 -26.04 -79.83 17.93
C LYS A 459 -25.54 -78.67 17.06
N ALA A 460 -26.41 -78.07 16.24
CA ALA A 460 -26.10 -76.89 15.44
C ALA A 460 -25.92 -75.63 16.32
N LEU A 461 -26.78 -75.45 17.33
CA LEU A 461 -26.69 -74.36 18.32
C LEU A 461 -25.42 -74.48 19.16
N LYS A 462 -25.07 -75.67 19.67
CA LYS A 462 -23.78 -75.89 20.36
C LYS A 462 -22.57 -75.58 19.47
N LYS A 463 -22.65 -75.85 18.16
CA LYS A 463 -21.61 -75.44 17.21
C LYS A 463 -21.55 -73.92 16.99
N LYS A 464 -22.68 -73.21 16.99
CA LYS A 464 -22.70 -71.74 16.94
C LYS A 464 -22.13 -71.11 18.21
N VAL A 465 -22.53 -71.59 19.39
CA VAL A 465 -22.00 -71.11 20.69
C VAL A 465 -20.48 -71.26 20.74
N THR A 466 -19.94 -72.45 20.45
CA THR A 466 -18.49 -72.70 20.39
C THR A 466 -17.73 -72.01 19.25
N GLN A 467 -18.44 -71.34 18.33
CA GLN A 467 -17.85 -70.41 17.36
C GLN A 467 -17.88 -68.95 17.85
N MET A 468 -18.90 -68.56 18.61
CA MET A 468 -18.99 -67.22 19.21
C MET A 468 -18.01 -67.07 20.37
N GLU A 469 -17.91 -68.06 21.28
CA GLU A 469 -16.94 -68.09 22.39
C GLU A 469 -15.51 -67.84 21.90
N LYS A 470 -15.11 -68.49 20.79
CA LYS A 470 -13.77 -68.33 20.17
C LYS A 470 -13.57 -66.98 19.49
N ALA A 471 -14.64 -66.37 18.96
CA ALA A 471 -14.58 -65.03 18.38
C ALA A 471 -14.55 -63.93 19.45
N GLU A 472 -15.12 -64.19 20.62
CA GLU A 472 -15.05 -63.34 21.81
C GLU A 472 -13.65 -63.41 22.44
N GLU A 473 -13.09 -64.61 22.64
CA GLU A 473 -11.71 -64.82 23.10
C GLU A 473 -10.68 -64.10 22.21
N GLN A 474 -10.83 -64.21 20.87
CA GLN A 474 -9.99 -63.47 19.91
C GLN A 474 -10.12 -61.95 20.03
N LYS A 475 -11.33 -61.41 20.25
CA LYS A 475 -11.53 -59.97 20.45
C LYS A 475 -10.94 -59.48 21.77
N ASN A 476 -11.07 -60.25 22.84
CA ASN A 476 -10.51 -59.89 24.14
C ASN A 476 -8.97 -59.82 24.08
N GLN A 477 -8.33 -60.73 23.34
CA GLN A 477 -6.90 -60.66 23.06
C GLN A 477 -6.54 -59.39 22.23
N GLU A 478 -7.32 -59.06 21.20
CA GLU A 478 -7.11 -57.85 20.39
C GLU A 478 -7.27 -56.54 21.19
N VAL A 479 -8.17 -56.52 22.19
CA VAL A 479 -8.34 -55.40 23.12
C VAL A 479 -7.12 -55.26 24.04
N LEU A 480 -6.64 -56.35 24.65
CA LEU A 480 -5.47 -56.32 25.53
C LEU A 480 -4.21 -55.80 24.82
N GLU A 481 -4.02 -56.15 23.55
CA GLU A 481 -2.91 -55.65 22.72
C GLU A 481 -3.05 -54.16 22.38
N LYS A 482 -4.28 -53.67 22.14
CA LYS A 482 -4.56 -52.24 21.93
C LYS A 482 -4.33 -51.43 23.21
N ASP A 483 -4.80 -51.91 24.35
CA ASP A 483 -4.63 -51.26 25.65
C ASP A 483 -3.14 -51.17 26.04
N ALA A 484 -2.35 -52.20 25.75
CA ALA A 484 -0.91 -52.17 25.93
C ALA A 484 -0.24 -51.10 25.05
N ARG A 485 -0.72 -50.93 23.80
CA ARG A 485 -0.23 -49.90 22.87
C ARG A 485 -0.66 -48.48 23.30
N ILE A 486 -1.86 -48.30 23.84
CA ILE A 486 -2.34 -47.01 24.38
C ILE A 486 -1.42 -46.57 25.53
N ARG A 487 -1.18 -47.42 26.52
CA ARG A 487 -0.27 -47.13 27.65
C ARG A 487 1.16 -46.77 27.22
N ALA A 488 1.65 -47.36 26.13
CA ALA A 488 2.94 -47.02 25.56
C ALA A 488 2.95 -45.62 24.91
N LEU A 489 1.88 -45.25 24.21
CA LEU A 489 1.73 -43.92 23.59
C LEU A 489 1.53 -42.81 24.62
N GLU A 490 0.72 -43.05 25.66
CA GLU A 490 0.52 -42.11 26.77
C GLU A 490 1.85 -41.71 27.42
N LYS A 491 2.73 -42.69 27.67
CA LYS A 491 4.06 -42.46 28.25
C LYS A 491 4.98 -41.64 27.33
N ILE A 492 4.84 -41.78 26.00
CA ILE A 492 5.59 -40.97 25.02
C ILE A 492 5.06 -39.53 25.03
N VAL A 493 3.74 -39.34 24.95
CA VAL A 493 3.10 -38.01 25.00
C VAL A 493 3.47 -37.26 26.28
N GLU A 494 3.48 -37.96 27.42
CA GLU A 494 3.88 -37.37 28.71
C GLU A 494 5.36 -36.96 28.76
N SER A 495 6.25 -37.67 28.07
CA SER A 495 7.65 -37.23 27.92
C SER A 495 7.78 -36.01 27.00
N GLN A 496 7.03 -35.96 25.90
CA GLN A 496 7.04 -34.84 24.95
C GLN A 496 6.45 -33.56 25.55
N LYS A 497 5.40 -33.66 26.38
CA LYS A 497 4.85 -32.51 27.14
C LYS A 497 5.90 -31.87 28.04
N LYS A 498 6.72 -32.67 28.72
CA LYS A 498 7.79 -32.18 29.60
C LYS A 498 8.93 -31.53 28.81
N GLU A 499 9.27 -32.07 27.63
CA GLU A 499 10.26 -31.47 26.74
C GLU A 499 9.76 -30.14 26.11
N LEU A 500 8.47 -30.03 25.82
CA LEU A 500 7.83 -28.78 25.35
C LEU A 500 7.83 -27.71 26.43
N ALA A 501 7.34 -28.02 27.64
CA ALA A 501 7.28 -27.07 28.75
C ALA A 501 8.68 -26.50 29.12
N ALA A 502 9.73 -27.34 29.04
CA ALA A 502 11.10 -26.88 29.25
C ALA A 502 11.57 -25.85 28.18
N LYS A 503 11.18 -26.04 26.91
CA LYS A 503 11.52 -25.13 25.80
C LYS A 503 10.68 -23.85 25.82
N GLU A 504 9.44 -23.93 26.26
CA GLU A 504 8.58 -22.76 26.49
C GLU A 504 9.19 -21.85 27.57
N GLU A 505 9.68 -22.41 28.67
CA GLU A 505 10.32 -21.62 29.74
C GLU A 505 11.70 -21.07 29.33
N GLU A 506 12.51 -21.85 28.60
CA GLU A 506 13.76 -21.35 27.99
C GLU A 506 13.48 -20.18 27.02
N SER A 507 12.34 -20.20 26.33
CA SER A 507 11.91 -19.13 25.43
C SER A 507 11.40 -17.91 26.20
N ARG A 508 10.64 -18.09 27.28
CA ARG A 508 10.18 -17.00 28.18
C ARG A 508 11.37 -16.19 28.70
N ILE A 509 12.40 -16.86 29.21
CA ILE A 509 13.60 -16.21 29.78
C ILE A 509 14.34 -15.40 28.69
N LYS A 510 14.40 -15.91 27.46
CA LYS A 510 15.02 -15.18 26.32
C LYS A 510 14.22 -13.94 25.92
N ILE A 511 12.88 -14.04 25.92
CA ILE A 511 11.99 -12.90 25.63
C ILE A 511 12.20 -11.80 26.67
N GLN A 512 12.13 -12.13 27.97
CA GLN A 512 12.33 -11.17 29.06
C GLN A 512 13.69 -10.45 29.01
N ASN A 513 14.76 -11.17 28.62
CA ASN A 513 16.08 -10.57 28.45
C ASN A 513 16.20 -9.71 27.18
N LEU A 514 15.39 -9.94 26.15
CA LEU A 514 15.33 -9.10 24.95
C LEU A 514 14.46 -7.86 25.17
N GLU A 515 13.37 -7.96 25.93
CA GLU A 515 12.51 -6.84 26.34
C GLU A 515 13.33 -5.79 27.12
N LYS A 516 14.10 -6.23 28.11
CA LYS A 516 15.03 -5.34 28.85
C LYS A 516 16.09 -4.68 27.94
N GLN A 517 16.54 -5.38 26.90
CA GLN A 517 17.48 -4.83 25.90
C GLN A 517 16.80 -3.94 24.84
N LEU A 518 15.47 -3.84 24.83
CA LEU A 518 14.73 -2.82 24.08
C LEU A 518 14.60 -1.56 24.94
N GLU A 519 14.14 -1.71 26.18
CA GLU A 519 13.97 -0.65 27.17
C GLU A 519 15.27 0.17 27.35
N GLU A 520 16.42 -0.51 27.52
CA GLU A 520 17.77 0.11 27.56
C GLU A 520 18.20 0.85 26.27
N LYS A 521 17.50 0.67 25.14
CA LYS A 521 17.77 1.36 23.87
C LYS A 521 16.78 2.47 23.59
N ASP A 522 15.53 2.33 23.99
CA ASP A 522 14.50 3.33 23.76
C ASP A 522 14.81 4.61 24.58
N GLU A 523 15.33 4.48 25.81
CA GLU A 523 15.92 5.58 26.59
C GLU A 523 17.03 6.34 25.83
N ILE A 524 17.87 5.60 25.08
CA ILE A 524 18.97 6.17 24.29
C ILE A 524 18.45 6.90 23.06
N ILE A 525 17.38 6.39 22.42
CA ILE A 525 16.73 7.01 21.27
C ILE A 525 16.07 8.34 21.68
N GLU A 526 15.28 8.36 22.75
CA GLU A 526 14.67 9.59 23.29
C GLU A 526 15.75 10.64 23.65
N THR A 527 16.87 10.19 24.21
CA THR A 527 18.05 11.01 24.54
C THR A 527 18.83 11.52 23.31
N LEU A 528 18.56 11.01 22.11
CA LEU A 528 19.13 11.48 20.83
C LEU A 528 18.14 12.36 20.06
N GLU A 529 16.87 11.97 19.98
CA GLU A 529 15.82 12.74 19.31
C GLU A 529 15.62 14.11 19.96
N SER A 530 15.63 14.17 21.30
CA SER A 530 15.57 15.42 22.07
C SER A 530 16.79 16.35 21.91
N LYS A 531 17.90 15.84 21.36
CA LYS A 531 19.06 16.66 20.94
C LYS A 531 18.96 17.08 19.49
N GLN A 532 18.34 16.25 18.64
CA GLN A 532 18.17 16.53 17.22
C GLN A 532 17.10 17.60 16.95
N SER A 533 15.99 17.63 17.71
CA SER A 533 15.03 18.76 17.62
C SER A 533 15.73 20.09 17.92
N LYS A 534 16.40 20.19 19.07
CA LYS A 534 17.10 21.41 19.52
C LYS A 534 18.20 21.89 18.58
N ALA A 535 18.69 21.03 17.68
CA ALA A 535 19.59 21.41 16.59
C ALA A 535 18.83 21.91 15.35
N ASN A 536 17.71 21.27 14.99
CA ASN A 536 16.84 21.73 13.90
C ASN A 536 16.22 23.09 14.20
N ASP A 537 15.69 23.29 15.41
CA ASP A 537 15.00 24.52 15.84
C ASP A 537 15.94 25.75 15.69
N LYS A 538 17.21 25.60 16.10
CA LYS A 538 18.25 26.63 15.89
C LYS A 538 18.57 26.85 14.42
N ASN A 539 18.64 25.79 13.62
CA ASN A 539 18.89 25.87 12.19
C ASN A 539 17.71 26.46 11.39
N GLU A 540 16.51 26.56 11.96
CA GLU A 540 15.34 27.27 11.39
C GLU A 540 15.48 28.78 11.61
N LEU A 541 15.61 29.21 12.87
CA LEU A 541 15.76 30.62 13.23
C LEU A 541 16.92 31.32 12.50
N VAL A 542 18.05 30.63 12.30
CA VAL A 542 19.20 31.17 11.55
C VAL A 542 18.91 31.35 10.04
N ARG A 543 18.00 30.55 9.45
CA ARG A 543 17.54 30.73 8.06
C ARG A 543 16.60 31.93 7.93
N ASP A 544 15.69 32.12 8.89
CA ASP A 544 14.71 33.21 8.85
C ASP A 544 15.41 34.57 9.01
N VAL A 545 16.33 34.68 9.99
CA VAL A 545 17.18 35.88 10.16
C VAL A 545 18.01 36.18 8.90
N LEU A 546 18.54 35.15 8.23
CA LEU A 546 19.26 35.33 6.97
C LEU A 546 18.35 35.84 5.84
N PHE A 547 17.11 35.35 5.75
CA PHE A 547 16.15 35.79 4.74
C PHE A 547 15.78 37.27 4.93
N ASN A 548 15.42 37.67 6.15
CA ASN A 548 15.02 39.03 6.49
C ASN A 548 16.15 40.05 6.22
N LEU A 549 17.39 39.74 6.57
CA LEU A 549 18.55 40.60 6.27
C LEU A 549 18.81 40.76 4.76
N LEU A 550 18.50 39.74 3.95
CA LEU A 550 18.60 39.82 2.49
C LEU A 550 17.48 40.68 1.89
N GLU A 551 16.27 40.63 2.43
CA GLU A 551 15.14 41.47 2.01
C GLU A 551 15.37 42.96 2.34
N VAL A 552 15.86 43.27 3.55
CA VAL A 552 16.29 44.62 3.91
C VAL A 552 17.35 45.15 2.94
N ARG A 553 18.37 44.33 2.63
CA ARG A 553 19.42 44.69 1.65
C ARG A 553 18.86 44.87 0.23
N ALA A 554 17.89 44.06 -0.18
CA ALA A 554 17.22 44.21 -1.48
C ALA A 554 16.45 45.54 -1.58
N THR A 555 15.69 45.88 -0.53
CA THR A 555 14.92 47.13 -0.44
C THR A 555 15.81 48.36 -0.56
N ILE A 556 16.94 48.41 0.17
CA ILE A 556 17.89 49.53 0.10
C ILE A 556 18.48 49.68 -1.30
N ASN A 557 18.89 48.57 -1.93
CA ASN A 557 19.47 48.59 -3.29
C ASN A 557 18.45 49.01 -4.36
N ALA A 558 17.18 48.62 -4.21
CA ALA A 558 16.11 48.97 -5.15
C ALA A 558 15.65 50.42 -5.00
N GLU A 559 15.53 50.94 -3.77
CA GLU A 559 15.04 52.30 -3.51
C GLU A 559 16.12 53.38 -3.52
N ASN A 560 17.38 53.05 -3.23
CA ASN A 560 18.51 53.98 -3.11
C ASN A 560 18.17 55.25 -2.30
N PRO A 561 17.95 55.12 -0.97
CA PRO A 561 17.51 56.22 -0.09
C PRO A 561 18.46 57.43 -0.13
N ILE A 562 19.77 57.19 -0.20
CA ILE A 562 20.78 58.26 -0.30
C ILE A 562 20.58 59.09 -1.57
N SER A 563 20.32 58.46 -2.72
CA SER A 563 20.04 59.20 -3.96
C SER A 563 18.73 59.98 -3.88
N LYS A 564 17.68 59.41 -3.29
CA LYS A 564 16.38 60.10 -3.10
C LYS A 564 16.53 61.35 -2.24
N VAL A 565 17.20 61.26 -1.08
CA VAL A 565 17.44 62.42 -0.20
C VAL A 565 18.35 63.46 -0.87
N THR A 566 19.40 63.00 -1.58
CA THR A 566 20.28 63.90 -2.35
C THR A 566 19.48 64.70 -3.39
N GLU A 567 18.50 64.09 -4.06
CA GLU A 567 17.63 64.81 -5.00
C GLU A 567 16.75 65.83 -4.27
N LEU A 568 16.05 65.43 -3.20
CA LEU A 568 15.15 66.32 -2.42
C LEU A 568 15.88 67.55 -1.87
N VAL A 569 17.11 67.38 -1.36
CA VAL A 569 17.98 68.47 -0.87
C VAL A 569 18.38 69.41 -2.00
N ASN A 570 18.80 68.87 -3.16
CA ASN A 570 19.13 69.69 -4.33
C ASN A 570 17.90 70.46 -4.85
N GLN A 571 16.72 69.83 -4.89
CA GLN A 571 15.48 70.50 -5.27
C GLN A 571 15.15 71.66 -4.32
N LEU A 572 15.31 71.48 -3.00
CA LEU A 572 15.11 72.54 -2.00
C LEU A 572 16.11 73.70 -2.19
N MET A 573 17.40 73.39 -2.31
CA MET A 573 18.46 74.38 -2.54
C MET A 573 18.23 75.23 -3.80
N MET A 574 17.64 74.67 -4.85
CA MET A 574 17.35 75.36 -6.11
C MET A 574 16.08 76.23 -6.06
N LYS A 575 15.21 76.09 -5.04
CA LYS A 575 14.00 76.91 -4.88
C LYS A 575 14.08 77.94 -3.75
N THR A 576 14.97 77.78 -2.78
CA THR A 576 15.11 78.74 -1.67
C THR A 576 16.18 79.78 -1.96
N GLU A 577 15.86 81.05 -1.77
CA GLU A 577 16.85 82.14 -1.74
C GLU A 577 17.49 82.30 -0.35
N CYS A 578 16.95 81.64 0.69
CA CYS A 578 17.46 81.74 2.06
C CYS A 578 18.69 80.85 2.27
N GLU A 579 19.84 81.47 2.53
CA GLU A 579 21.11 80.76 2.71
C GLU A 579 21.14 79.88 3.97
N GLU A 580 20.43 80.28 5.03
CA GLU A 580 20.25 79.48 6.25
C GLU A 580 19.58 78.13 5.94
N VAL A 581 18.51 78.15 5.13
CA VAL A 581 17.82 76.92 4.69
C VAL A 581 18.71 76.04 3.82
N LYS A 582 19.58 76.62 2.97
CA LYS A 582 20.55 75.83 2.18
C LYS A 582 21.60 75.15 3.05
N ASN A 583 22.13 75.88 4.04
CA ASN A 583 23.10 75.32 4.98
C ASN A 583 22.47 74.19 5.82
N ASN A 584 21.27 74.40 6.34
CA ASN A 584 20.51 73.38 7.08
C ASN A 584 20.24 72.14 6.20
N ALA A 585 19.85 72.33 4.94
CA ALA A 585 19.62 71.23 4.00
C ALA A 585 20.90 70.45 3.63
N GLN A 586 22.07 71.08 3.64
CA GLN A 586 23.36 70.39 3.45
C GLN A 586 23.79 69.61 4.69
N ILE A 587 23.53 70.14 5.89
CA ILE A 587 23.80 69.45 7.17
C ILE A 587 22.92 68.20 7.25
N GLU A 588 21.62 68.34 7.02
CA GLU A 588 20.64 67.23 6.94
C GLU A 588 21.10 66.13 5.97
N LEU A 589 21.60 66.51 4.78
CA LEU A 589 22.09 65.54 3.79
C LEU A 589 23.29 64.75 4.32
N ALA A 590 24.24 65.41 4.99
CA ALA A 590 25.42 64.77 5.53
C ALA A 590 25.09 63.84 6.71
N GLU A 591 24.17 64.26 7.58
CA GLU A 591 23.69 63.47 8.72
C GLU A 591 22.92 62.23 8.24
N TYR A 592 21.92 62.40 7.35
CA TYR A 592 21.17 61.30 6.76
C TYR A 592 22.08 60.32 6.00
N GLN A 593 23.07 60.81 5.25
CA GLN A 593 24.06 59.96 4.59
C GLN A 593 24.92 59.18 5.59
N HIS A 594 25.32 59.78 6.71
CA HIS A 594 26.10 59.09 7.74
C HIS A 594 25.30 57.97 8.41
N GLU A 595 24.07 58.25 8.83
CA GLU A 595 23.18 57.27 9.46
C GLU A 595 22.82 56.14 8.48
N CYS A 596 22.46 56.46 7.23
CA CYS A 596 22.09 55.46 6.23
C CYS A 596 23.27 54.53 5.89
N ASN A 597 24.49 55.06 5.73
CA ASN A 597 25.67 54.21 5.52
C ASN A 597 25.99 53.35 6.75
N THR A 598 25.72 53.84 7.96
CA THR A 598 25.90 53.07 9.20
C THR A 598 24.90 51.92 9.29
N PHE A 599 23.63 52.15 8.94
CA PHE A 599 22.60 51.12 8.83
C PHE A 599 23.01 50.04 7.81
N ILE A 600 23.39 50.44 6.59
CA ILE A 600 23.85 49.53 5.52
C ILE A 600 25.04 48.68 5.97
N THR A 601 26.05 49.31 6.57
CA THR A 601 27.26 48.60 7.04
C THR A 601 26.91 47.58 8.13
N THR A 602 25.93 47.87 8.99
CA THR A 602 25.48 46.93 10.03
C THR A 602 24.73 45.74 9.43
N VAL A 603 23.84 45.98 8.45
CA VAL A 603 23.15 44.89 7.72
C VAL A 603 24.15 43.98 7.00
N ASP A 604 25.14 44.54 6.32
CA ASP A 604 26.15 43.76 5.60
C ASP A 604 27.09 43.00 6.53
N THR A 605 27.48 43.59 7.66
CA THR A 605 28.25 42.89 8.72
C THR A 605 27.46 41.70 9.27
N ASN A 606 26.17 41.88 9.53
CA ASN A 606 25.31 40.80 10.03
C ASN A 606 25.15 39.67 8.99
N LEU A 607 25.02 40.00 7.71
CA LEU A 607 24.98 39.02 6.62
C LEU A 607 26.30 38.25 6.48
N GLU A 608 27.46 38.89 6.67
CA GLU A 608 28.75 38.21 6.61
C GLU A 608 28.93 37.25 7.80
N LEU A 609 28.63 37.69 9.03
CA LEU A 609 28.67 36.84 10.23
C LEU A 609 27.82 35.56 10.05
N VAL A 610 26.55 35.71 9.64
CA VAL A 610 25.60 34.58 9.43
C VAL A 610 26.06 33.63 8.31
N ARG A 611 26.80 34.12 7.32
CA ARG A 611 27.34 33.29 6.23
C ARG A 611 28.58 32.50 6.64
N GLU A 612 29.47 33.09 7.43
CA GLU A 612 30.73 32.44 7.83
C GLU A 612 30.56 31.40 8.95
N ASN A 613 29.55 31.55 9.81
CA ASN A 613 29.35 30.69 10.98
C ASN A 613 27.95 30.05 11.02
N HIS A 614 27.81 28.85 10.45
CA HIS A 614 26.56 28.04 10.45
C HIS A 614 26.08 27.56 11.83
N ASN A 615 26.53 28.16 12.93
CA ASN A 615 26.21 27.74 14.30
C ASN A 615 26.30 28.91 15.31
N ILE A 616 25.90 30.11 14.86
CA ILE A 616 25.89 31.33 15.69
C ILE A 616 24.87 31.23 16.82
N ASP A 617 25.24 31.76 17.99
CA ASP A 617 24.27 32.12 19.01
C ASP A 617 23.74 33.52 18.73
N LEU A 618 22.42 33.65 18.50
CA LEU A 618 21.78 34.89 18.03
C LEU A 618 22.00 36.08 18.98
N VAL A 619 22.32 35.81 20.25
CA VAL A 619 22.71 36.80 21.28
C VAL A 619 23.97 37.60 20.89
N HIS A 620 24.75 37.15 19.90
CA HIS A 620 25.98 37.80 19.45
C HIS A 620 25.86 38.60 18.13
N LEU A 621 24.67 38.66 17.52
CA LEU A 621 24.43 39.52 16.35
C LEU A 621 24.35 41.00 16.77
N PRO A 622 25.10 41.92 16.11
CA PRO A 622 24.90 43.35 16.27
C PRO A 622 23.45 43.76 16.00
N LYS A 623 22.82 44.47 16.95
CA LYS A 623 21.48 45.03 16.74
C LYS A 623 21.54 46.08 15.63
N LEU A 624 20.60 46.01 14.69
CA LEU A 624 20.46 47.06 13.66
C LEU A 624 20.09 48.39 14.33
N PRO A 625 20.68 49.53 13.91
CA PRO A 625 20.16 50.84 14.28
C PRO A 625 18.78 51.07 13.65
N LEU A 626 18.03 52.06 14.12
CA LEU A 626 16.80 52.49 13.44
C LEU A 626 17.13 53.03 12.03
N PHE A 627 16.20 52.84 11.09
CA PHE A 627 16.36 53.41 9.75
C PHE A 627 16.23 54.94 9.79
N PRO A 628 17.14 55.70 9.13
CA PRO A 628 17.18 57.15 9.27
C PRO A 628 15.94 57.84 8.71
N VAL A 629 15.53 58.91 9.40
CA VAL A 629 14.38 59.75 9.06
C VAL A 629 14.80 61.20 8.94
N LEU A 630 14.29 61.89 7.91
CA LEU A 630 14.53 63.32 7.76
C LEU A 630 13.92 64.12 8.92
N SER A 631 14.63 65.14 9.40
CA SER A 631 14.28 65.93 10.58
C SER A 631 13.00 66.75 10.40
N GLU A 632 12.36 67.13 11.51
CA GLU A 632 11.22 68.04 11.48
C GLU A 632 11.59 69.41 10.89
N GLY A 633 12.82 69.88 11.13
CA GLY A 633 13.35 71.12 10.56
C GLY A 633 13.39 71.08 9.04
N PHE A 634 14.04 70.07 8.45
CA PHE A 634 14.08 69.91 7.01
C PHE A 634 12.68 69.71 6.41
N ARG A 635 11.82 68.88 7.03
CA ARG A 635 10.44 68.67 6.56
C ARG A 635 9.64 69.97 6.51
N LYS A 636 9.79 70.82 7.53
CA LYS A 636 9.13 72.13 7.62
C LYS A 636 9.64 73.09 6.55
N ASP A 637 10.95 73.21 6.38
CA ASP A 637 11.54 74.11 5.37
C ASP A 637 11.26 73.65 3.94
N TYR A 638 11.31 72.34 3.69
CA TYR A 638 10.88 71.74 2.42
C TYR A 638 9.41 72.05 2.14
N LYS A 639 8.51 71.84 3.12
CA LYS A 639 7.08 72.14 2.98
C LYS A 639 6.81 73.62 2.69
N ASN A 640 7.55 74.52 3.35
CA ASN A 640 7.45 75.97 3.13
C ASN A 640 7.88 76.37 1.70
N ALA A 641 8.98 75.82 1.20
CA ALA A 641 9.52 76.16 -0.13
C ALA A 641 8.78 75.46 -1.29
N MET A 642 8.36 74.21 -1.11
CA MET A 642 7.75 73.37 -2.15
C MET A 642 6.22 73.44 -2.18
N LYS A 643 5.58 73.77 -1.05
CA LYS A 643 4.12 73.68 -0.83
C LYS A 643 3.57 72.25 -0.94
N SER A 644 4.43 71.26 -0.73
CA SER A 644 4.12 69.83 -0.66
C SER A 644 4.89 69.21 0.50
N ASP A 645 4.34 68.16 1.11
CA ASP A 645 5.06 67.35 2.09
C ASP A 645 6.24 66.59 1.46
N VAL A 646 7.19 66.16 2.32
CA VAL A 646 8.35 65.37 1.89
C VAL A 646 7.90 63.93 1.58
N PRO A 647 8.28 63.33 0.44
CA PRO A 647 7.97 61.94 0.14
C PRO A 647 8.55 60.96 1.16
N ASN A 648 7.84 59.86 1.42
CA ASN A 648 8.39 58.75 2.20
C ASN A 648 9.55 58.08 1.44
N ILE A 649 10.60 57.71 2.18
CA ILE A 649 11.82 57.08 1.67
C ILE A 649 11.92 55.72 2.36
N CYS A 650 12.00 54.63 1.60
CA CYS A 650 12.05 53.27 2.14
C CYS A 650 10.93 52.98 3.15
N GLN A 651 9.67 53.19 2.75
CA GLN A 651 8.52 53.09 3.66
C GLN A 651 8.42 51.72 4.36
N SER A 652 8.83 50.64 3.69
CA SER A 652 8.91 49.27 4.26
C SER A 652 9.97 49.10 5.36
N LEU A 653 10.86 50.08 5.57
CA LEU A 653 11.89 50.10 6.61
C LEU A 653 11.59 51.12 7.74
N LEU A 654 10.44 51.82 7.66
CA LEU A 654 10.03 52.83 8.65
C LEU A 654 9.06 52.25 9.69
N THR A 655 9.61 51.74 10.80
CA THR A 655 8.81 51.39 11.99
C THR A 655 8.26 52.65 12.66
N SER A 656 7.02 52.62 13.14
CA SER A 656 6.42 53.75 13.86
C SER A 656 7.01 53.89 15.28
N PRO A 657 7.09 55.10 15.87
CA PRO A 657 7.64 55.29 17.21
C PRO A 657 6.78 54.72 18.35
N GLU A 658 5.50 54.43 18.10
CA GLU A 658 4.51 54.19 19.15
C GLU A 658 4.50 52.73 19.67
N THR A 659 5.10 51.78 18.94
CA THR A 659 5.36 50.40 19.39
C THR A 659 6.70 50.22 20.11
N SER A 660 7.40 51.31 20.50
CA SER A 660 8.78 51.27 20.98
C SER A 660 9.02 50.79 22.43
N THR A 661 8.01 50.18 23.08
CA THR A 661 8.15 49.56 24.42
C THR A 661 7.94 48.05 24.37
N GLU A 662 9.06 47.32 24.48
CA GLU A 662 9.17 45.88 24.84
C GLU A 662 8.91 44.79 23.78
N THR A 663 8.82 45.10 22.47
CA THR A 663 8.90 44.07 21.41
C THR A 663 10.35 43.75 20.98
N ASP A 664 10.64 42.45 20.76
CA ASP A 664 11.93 41.96 20.24
C ASP A 664 12.01 42.19 18.71
N PRO A 665 13.08 42.76 18.15
CA PRO A 665 13.26 42.88 16.70
C PRO A 665 13.23 41.57 15.90
N ASN A 666 13.25 40.39 16.54
CA ASN A 666 13.00 39.10 15.89
C ASN A 666 11.51 38.73 15.76
N GLU A 667 10.57 39.53 16.28
CA GLU A 667 9.14 39.24 16.19
C GLU A 667 8.60 39.51 14.77
N LEU A 668 8.43 38.44 13.99
CA LEU A 668 7.77 38.47 12.69
C LEU A 668 6.32 38.98 12.82
N MET A 669 5.90 39.87 11.92
CA MET A 669 4.47 40.11 11.68
C MET A 669 3.91 38.92 10.90
N ASP A 670 3.09 38.09 11.55
CA ASP A 670 2.21 37.20 10.81
C ASP A 670 1.14 38.04 10.11
N THR A 671 1.14 38.05 8.77
CA THR A 671 0.15 38.82 8.00
C THR A 671 -1.19 38.10 7.84
N GLU A 672 -1.30 36.82 8.20
CA GLU A 672 -2.48 35.95 7.95
C GLU A 672 -2.90 35.19 9.21
N CYS A 673 -4.19 35.26 9.57
CA CYS A 673 -4.75 34.50 10.69
C CYS A 673 -5.06 33.06 10.28
N LEU A 674 -4.25 32.09 10.70
CA LEU A 674 -4.36 30.67 10.32
C LEU A 674 -5.67 29.94 10.78
N ILE A 675 -6.61 30.63 11.43
CA ILE A 675 -7.94 30.09 11.79
C ILE A 675 -9.00 30.45 10.74
N CYS A 676 -8.94 31.65 10.15
CA CYS A 676 -9.90 32.12 9.13
C CYS A 676 -9.31 32.25 7.73
N LEU A 677 -7.98 32.37 7.60
CA LEU A 677 -7.22 32.62 6.37
C LEU A 677 -7.49 34.01 5.76
N ASP A 678 -7.82 34.98 6.61
CA ASP A 678 -7.89 36.41 6.28
C ASP A 678 -6.61 37.13 6.76
N ASP A 679 -6.25 38.22 6.08
CA ASP A 679 -5.11 39.06 6.43
C ASP A 679 -5.35 39.86 7.73
N MET A 680 -4.30 40.02 8.55
CA MET A 680 -4.31 40.79 9.80
C MET A 680 -3.74 42.20 9.53
N GLU A 681 -4.62 43.18 9.30
CA GLU A 681 -4.23 44.57 8.94
C GLU A 681 -3.49 45.34 10.05
N SER A 682 -3.53 44.86 11.30
CA SER A 682 -2.80 45.45 12.44
C SER A 682 -2.57 44.43 13.56
N GLU A 683 -1.77 44.79 14.55
CA GLU A 683 -1.58 43.96 15.76
C GLU A 683 -2.75 44.06 16.74
N GLU A 684 -3.61 45.07 16.62
CA GLU A 684 -4.74 45.31 17.54
C GLU A 684 -5.82 44.24 17.38
N ASN A 685 -6.30 43.69 18.50
CA ASN A 685 -7.24 42.55 18.55
C ASN A 685 -6.63 41.26 17.96
N THR A 686 -5.32 41.05 18.16
CA THR A 686 -4.65 39.77 17.85
C THR A 686 -3.95 39.18 19.08
N MET A 687 -4.15 37.87 19.30
CA MET A 687 -3.52 37.11 20.37
C MET A 687 -2.34 36.31 19.84
N LYS A 688 -1.26 36.24 20.62
CA LYS A 688 -0.01 35.60 20.24
C LYS A 688 0.26 34.32 21.04
N CYS A 689 0.68 33.25 20.37
CA CYS A 689 1.14 32.05 21.07
C CYS A 689 2.58 32.21 21.56
N ASP A 690 2.83 32.09 22.86
CA ASP A 690 4.20 32.19 23.39
C ASP A 690 5.18 31.13 22.87
N CYS A 691 4.70 29.93 22.57
CA CYS A 691 5.55 28.79 22.22
C CYS A 691 6.05 28.83 20.76
N CYS A 692 5.19 29.17 19.80
CA CYS A 692 5.55 29.24 18.37
C CYS A 692 5.48 30.66 17.79
N LYS A 693 5.24 31.67 18.64
CA LYS A 693 5.11 33.10 18.32
C LYS A 693 4.08 33.47 17.25
N ARG A 694 3.22 32.52 16.85
CA ARG A 694 2.15 32.75 15.85
C ARG A 694 0.98 33.55 16.41
N ARG A 695 0.47 34.51 15.64
CA ARG A 695 -0.72 35.34 15.93
C ARG A 695 -2.01 34.83 15.28
N TYR A 696 -3.13 35.23 15.86
CA TYR A 696 -4.50 35.00 15.37
C TYR A 696 -5.40 36.16 15.79
N HIS A 697 -6.47 36.45 15.03
CA HIS A 697 -7.54 37.36 15.47
C HIS A 697 -8.17 36.90 16.80
N ASP A 698 -8.43 37.83 17.73
CA ASP A 698 -9.03 37.55 19.04
C ASP A 698 -10.37 36.81 18.93
N GLY A 699 -11.25 37.23 18.01
CA GLY A 699 -12.52 36.55 17.76
C GLY A 699 -12.33 35.11 17.25
N CYS A 700 -11.24 34.82 16.55
CA CYS A 700 -10.95 33.48 16.04
C CYS A 700 -10.36 32.56 17.13
N ILE A 701 -9.43 33.08 17.94
CA ILE A 701 -8.75 32.29 18.98
C ILE A 701 -9.62 32.07 20.23
N LYS A 702 -10.49 33.02 20.60
CA LYS A 702 -11.44 32.85 21.70
C LYS A 702 -12.50 31.79 21.36
N ASN A 703 -13.03 31.81 20.14
CA ASN A 703 -13.86 30.72 19.60
C ASN A 703 -13.12 29.36 19.57
N TRP A 704 -11.80 29.37 19.34
CA TRP A 704 -10.99 28.14 19.40
C TRP A 704 -10.80 27.64 20.83
N PHE A 705 -10.66 28.52 21.83
CA PHE A 705 -10.54 28.15 23.25
C PHE A 705 -11.78 27.49 23.83
N GLU A 706 -12.99 27.81 23.34
CA GLU A 706 -14.21 27.05 23.65
C GLU A 706 -14.09 25.55 23.30
N THR A 707 -13.22 25.22 22.33
CA THR A 707 -12.95 23.83 21.88
C THR A 707 -11.64 23.26 22.47
N LYS A 708 -10.56 24.06 22.55
CA LYS A 708 -9.25 23.68 23.09
C LYS A 708 -8.44 24.90 23.57
N ARG A 709 -8.04 24.93 24.85
CA ARG A 709 -7.06 25.89 25.40
C ARG A 709 -5.61 25.55 25.02
N SER A 710 -5.34 25.47 23.71
CA SER A 710 -4.04 25.14 23.14
C SER A 710 -3.89 25.77 21.75
N CYS A 711 -2.72 26.32 21.45
CA CYS A 711 -2.42 26.95 20.16
C CYS A 711 -2.77 26.04 18.95
N PRO A 712 -3.51 26.55 17.94
CA PRO A 712 -3.82 25.81 16.71
C PRO A 712 -2.60 25.24 15.97
N THR A 713 -1.48 25.96 15.98
CA THR A 713 -0.28 25.63 15.19
C THR A 713 0.66 24.64 15.89
N CYS A 714 0.84 24.74 17.22
CA CYS A 714 1.81 23.90 17.96
C CYS A 714 1.20 23.01 19.07
N ASN A 715 -0.11 23.07 19.32
CA ASN A 715 -0.81 22.40 20.44
C ASN A 715 -0.26 22.67 21.85
N SER A 716 0.70 23.58 22.03
CA SER A 716 1.11 24.03 23.36
C SER A 716 -0.03 24.78 24.05
N GLY A 717 -0.11 24.67 25.38
CA GLY A 717 -1.11 25.38 26.17
C GLY A 717 -1.07 26.89 25.87
N LEU A 718 -2.24 27.47 25.67
CA LEU A 718 -2.41 28.91 25.44
C LEU A 718 -3.62 29.36 26.26
N LEU A 719 -3.47 30.50 26.93
CA LEU A 719 -4.45 31.07 27.85
C LEU A 719 -5.12 32.27 27.20
N ASP A 720 -6.29 32.63 27.73
CA ASP A 720 -6.97 33.88 27.39
C ASP A 720 -6.66 34.93 28.46
N ASP A 721 -6.03 36.04 28.07
CA ASP A 721 -5.65 37.12 28.98
C ASP A 721 -6.89 37.82 29.59
N ASP A 722 -8.06 37.74 28.95
CA ASP A 722 -9.34 38.21 29.53
C ASP A 722 -9.85 37.29 30.66
N GLU A 723 -9.55 35.99 30.63
CA GLU A 723 -9.99 35.01 31.65
C GLU A 723 -8.94 34.84 32.77
N PHE A 724 -7.66 34.99 32.43
CA PHE A 724 -6.52 34.80 33.34
C PHE A 724 -5.48 35.93 33.24
N PRO A 725 -5.84 37.19 33.57
CA PRO A 725 -4.92 38.32 33.50
C PRO A 725 -3.68 38.12 34.37
N THR A 726 -2.53 38.52 33.84
CA THR A 726 -1.22 38.38 34.51
C THR A 726 -1.19 39.09 35.86
N LEU A 727 -0.77 38.36 36.91
CA LEU A 727 -0.57 38.93 38.24
C LEU A 727 0.58 39.93 38.24
N SER A 728 0.29 41.15 38.70
CA SER A 728 1.20 42.30 38.78
C SER A 728 2.13 42.29 39.99
#